data_AF-A0A842RIG2-F1
#
_entry.id   AF-A0A842RIG2-F1
#
_cell.length_a   1.000
_cell.length_b   1.000
_cell.length_c   1.000
_cell.angle_alpha   90.00
_cell.angle_beta   90.00
_cell.angle_gamma   90.00
#
_symmetry.space_group_name_H-M   'P 1'
#
loop_
_entity.id
_entity.type
_entity.pdbx_description
1 polymer ?
#
loop_
_entity_poly.entity_id
_entity_poly.type
_entity_poly.pdbx_seq_one_letter_code
_entity_poly.pdbx_strand_id
1 'polypeptide(L)'
;MVRRQTIPFLGAINFSWCDHCNLPMLDSVPCGICGQQARRVKIAPPGDIRPAFPRDLERISQVIDQKYGEGSAVALGLTGNRLVLLNEVSYDDLMDELIIDGQIVGSFRYDLAREDWDFYPRILGAQRIFENNPRPEKKYVMVDEGAISYIKKGYNVLAPGVIAIDSSLEVGAAVVALSPQNEVLSTGIMRIDASELPEMERGIVMKPKYPLKKAPPLFPLDHTFKDQTWAQAVKANASILRTYEQEAFNSIKKVMAKHPDLPVSLSFSGGKDSLVCLQLLRKLPLQAYQILFVDTGLEFPETIEYIEKLMDELHLEDRYCRLTVSTETFWSNVKKFGPPGKDFRFCCKILKIGPMHDLIEQCVGEKTLSIVGQRAYESIQRAKSYHVWSNPWIPNQLNFTPIQKWTALHVWLYIFQEQLYYNPLYEEGLARIGCWLCPASNQGVFEIIKEIHPDLWSDWETFLETWRKEHQLPKEWLTWGLWRWKELPKNIQKLATMKGVNLAYNRSPARSSGDWDLDFTITEGVSPCKFGGYSMEGAFSRGLNLPRIQSFWDIHTKTNYSSNLGILRAKTEDDISITLFANGTLSARGSAVEQIRPIVQTLVLEVFRAEECTGCQVCLSRCPTEAIRLNEDDQITIDSSSCTRCKRCYTNCPLIKFGHADLRKKFNRLGNFSQKN
;
A
#
# COMPACT_ATOMS: atom_id res chain seq x y z
N MET A 1 -19.70 3.00 21.28
CA MET A 1 -20.19 2.62 19.93
C MET A 1 -19.05 2.75 18.92
N VAL A 2 -18.39 1.64 18.59
CA VAL A 2 -17.30 1.62 17.60
C VAL A 2 -17.92 1.70 16.20
N ARG A 3 -17.67 2.78 15.45
CA ARG A 3 -17.98 2.83 14.03
C ARG A 3 -17.27 1.65 13.36
N ARG A 4 -18.04 0.69 12.83
CA ARG A 4 -17.55 -0.32 11.89
C ARG A 4 -16.68 0.42 10.87
N GLN A 5 -15.43 0.00 10.69
CA GLN A 5 -14.64 0.44 9.53
C GLN A 5 -15.50 0.14 8.31
N THR A 6 -16.02 1.18 7.68
CA THR A 6 -16.80 1.07 6.45
C THR A 6 -15.88 0.46 5.41
N ILE A 7 -16.24 -0.73 4.91
CA ILE A 7 -15.58 -1.35 3.76
C ILE A 7 -15.48 -0.26 2.68
N PRO A 8 -14.29 0.04 2.16
CA PRO A 8 -14.09 1.23 1.35
C PRO A 8 -14.82 1.08 0.03
N PHE A 9 -15.94 1.79 -0.09
CA PHE A 9 -16.61 2.00 -1.36
C PHE A 9 -15.85 3.09 -2.12
N LEU A 10 -15.03 2.68 -3.10
CA LEU A 10 -14.13 3.57 -3.84
C LEU A 10 -14.79 4.20 -5.09
N GLY A 11 -15.91 3.63 -5.53
CA GLY A 11 -16.63 4.02 -6.72
C GLY A 11 -17.80 3.07 -6.97
N ALA A 12 -18.57 3.32 -8.03
CA ALA A 12 -19.66 2.44 -8.41
C ALA A 12 -19.11 1.08 -8.88
N ILE A 13 -19.50 0.01 -8.18
CA ILE A 13 -19.11 -1.35 -8.57
C ILE A 13 -20.00 -1.78 -9.73
N ASN A 14 -19.48 -1.60 -10.93
CA ASN A 14 -20.17 -1.85 -12.17
C ASN A 14 -19.53 -3.04 -12.90
N PHE A 15 -19.87 -4.24 -12.41
CA PHE A 15 -19.43 -5.49 -13.01
C PHE A 15 -20.64 -6.37 -13.31
N SER A 16 -20.69 -6.85 -14.55
CA SER A 16 -21.75 -7.71 -15.03
C SER A 16 -21.16 -8.92 -15.74
N TRP A 17 -22.03 -9.87 -16.08
CA TRP A 17 -21.69 -11.09 -16.78
C TRP A 17 -22.72 -11.38 -17.86
N CYS A 18 -22.26 -11.72 -19.06
CA CYS A 18 -23.13 -12.22 -20.10
C CYS A 18 -23.34 -13.72 -19.89
N ASP A 19 -24.50 -14.14 -19.40
CA ASP A 19 -24.76 -15.55 -19.11
C ASP A 19 -24.82 -16.40 -20.40
N HIS A 20 -25.20 -15.83 -21.54
CA HIS A 20 -25.26 -16.57 -22.82
C HIS A 20 -23.89 -16.80 -23.46
N CYS A 21 -23.02 -15.78 -23.50
CA CYS A 21 -21.65 -15.94 -24.00
C CYS A 21 -20.69 -16.46 -22.94
N ASN A 22 -21.11 -16.45 -21.67
CA ASN A 22 -20.30 -16.72 -20.50
C ASN A 22 -19.01 -15.88 -20.44
N LEU A 23 -19.18 -14.55 -20.58
CA LEU A 23 -18.07 -13.59 -20.63
C LEU A 23 -18.25 -12.47 -19.61
N PRO A 24 -17.15 -11.94 -19.06
CA PRO A 24 -17.22 -10.76 -18.21
C PRO A 24 -17.61 -9.51 -19.00
N MET A 25 -18.42 -8.67 -18.37
CA MET A 25 -18.94 -7.44 -18.97
C MET A 25 -18.63 -6.24 -18.07
N LEU A 26 -18.07 -5.20 -18.70
CA LEU A 26 -17.91 -3.87 -18.12
C LEU A 26 -19.29 -3.20 -18.07
N ASP A 27 -19.61 -2.57 -16.94
CA ASP A 27 -20.90 -1.89 -16.74
C ASP A 27 -22.12 -2.79 -16.99
N SER A 28 -23.31 -2.21 -17.08
CA SER A 28 -24.57 -2.95 -17.34
C SER A 28 -25.06 -2.70 -18.77
N VAL A 29 -24.16 -2.90 -19.74
CA VAL A 29 -24.46 -2.79 -21.17
C VAL A 29 -24.81 -4.16 -21.79
N PRO A 30 -25.58 -4.20 -22.89
CA PRO A 30 -25.78 -5.42 -23.66
C PRO A 30 -24.46 -6.00 -24.20
N CYS A 31 -24.36 -7.32 -24.26
CA CYS A 31 -23.21 -8.03 -24.81
C CYS A 31 -22.98 -7.66 -26.29
N GLY A 32 -21.79 -7.19 -26.65
CA GLY A 32 -21.43 -6.86 -28.02
C GLY A 32 -21.38 -8.05 -29.00
N ILE A 33 -21.49 -9.29 -28.51
CA ILE A 33 -21.52 -10.50 -29.33
C ILE A 33 -22.95 -11.00 -29.57
N CYS A 34 -23.71 -11.25 -28.50
CA CYS A 34 -25.05 -11.84 -28.61
C CYS A 34 -26.21 -10.85 -28.45
N GLY A 35 -25.93 -9.60 -28.09
CA GLY A 35 -26.93 -8.57 -27.85
C GLY A 35 -27.76 -8.72 -26.56
N GLN A 36 -27.56 -9.79 -25.79
CA GLN A 36 -28.30 -10.00 -24.55
C GLN A 36 -27.84 -9.07 -23.43
N GLN A 37 -28.77 -8.70 -22.56
CA GLN A 37 -28.49 -7.87 -21.39
C GLN A 37 -27.61 -8.64 -20.39
N ALA A 38 -26.48 -8.04 -19.99
CA ALA A 38 -25.60 -8.62 -18.99
C ALA A 38 -26.23 -8.55 -17.59
N ARG A 39 -26.09 -9.63 -16.82
CA ARG A 39 -26.53 -9.74 -15.43
C ARG A 39 -25.49 -9.12 -14.51
N ARG A 40 -25.92 -8.26 -13.58
CA ARG A 40 -25.01 -7.70 -12.57
C ARG A 40 -24.49 -8.79 -11.62
N VAL A 41 -23.18 -8.82 -11.41
CA VAL A 41 -22.56 -9.73 -10.43
C VAL A 41 -22.27 -8.94 -9.15
N LYS A 42 -22.78 -9.43 -8.03
CA LYS A 42 -22.59 -8.79 -6.72
C LYS A 42 -21.27 -9.23 -6.11
N ILE A 43 -20.25 -8.40 -6.24
CA ILE A 43 -18.91 -8.61 -5.67
C ILE A 43 -18.67 -7.69 -4.47
N ALA A 44 -17.71 -8.05 -3.63
CA ALA A 44 -17.31 -7.19 -2.52
C ALA A 44 -16.47 -5.98 -3.01
N PRO A 45 -16.54 -4.82 -2.32
CA PRO A 45 -15.70 -3.67 -2.64
C PRO A 45 -14.21 -3.97 -2.42
N PRO A 46 -13.30 -3.29 -3.14
CA PRO A 46 -13.54 -2.15 -4.03
C PRO A 46 -14.10 -2.46 -5.43
N GLY A 47 -14.10 -3.72 -5.87
CA GLY A 47 -14.55 -4.08 -7.22
C GLY A 47 -13.51 -3.79 -8.32
N ASP A 48 -12.22 -3.83 -7.96
CA ASP A 48 -11.10 -3.56 -8.89
C ASP A 48 -10.59 -4.87 -9.55
N ILE A 49 -11.48 -5.51 -10.29
CA ILE A 49 -11.32 -6.88 -10.79
C ILE A 49 -10.21 -6.96 -11.85
N ARG A 50 -9.42 -8.03 -11.84
CA ARG A 50 -8.42 -8.34 -12.88
C ARG A 50 -8.52 -9.79 -13.38
N PRO A 51 -7.98 -10.10 -14.56
CA PRO A 51 -7.65 -11.47 -14.95
C PRO A 51 -6.82 -12.19 -13.88
N ALA A 52 -7.11 -13.47 -13.67
CA ALA A 52 -6.13 -14.39 -13.10
C ALA A 52 -5.15 -14.79 -14.20
N PHE A 53 -3.87 -14.55 -13.97
CA PHE A 53 -2.81 -14.92 -14.89
C PHE A 53 -2.33 -16.36 -14.63
N PRO A 54 -1.61 -16.99 -15.56
CA PRO A 54 -1.06 -18.35 -15.42
C PRO A 54 -0.47 -18.67 -14.05
N ARG A 55 0.42 -17.83 -13.49
CA ARG A 55 1.01 -18.12 -12.16
C ARG A 55 0.01 -17.93 -11.01
N ASP A 56 -0.98 -17.05 -11.15
CA ASP A 56 -2.10 -17.01 -10.20
C ASP A 56 -2.86 -18.36 -10.23
N LEU A 57 -3.22 -18.83 -11.43
CA LEU A 57 -3.99 -20.05 -11.63
C LEU A 57 -3.26 -21.28 -11.11
N GLU A 58 -1.96 -21.40 -11.39
CA GLU A 58 -1.12 -22.48 -10.89
C GLU A 58 -1.09 -22.49 -9.36
N ARG A 59 -0.78 -21.35 -8.73
CA ARG A 59 -0.71 -21.24 -7.28
C ARG A 59 -2.05 -21.54 -6.60
N ILE A 60 -3.14 -20.97 -7.13
CA ILE A 60 -4.48 -21.21 -6.59
C ILE A 60 -4.84 -22.70 -6.75
N SER A 61 -4.53 -23.31 -7.89
CA SER A 61 -4.83 -24.72 -8.15
C SER A 61 -4.07 -25.63 -7.18
N GLN A 62 -2.76 -25.41 -7.01
CA GLN A 62 -1.92 -26.15 -6.07
C GLN A 62 -2.44 -26.07 -4.64
N VAL A 63 -2.79 -24.86 -4.17
CA VAL A 63 -3.34 -24.68 -2.82
C VAL A 63 -4.69 -25.39 -2.69
N ILE A 64 -5.57 -25.28 -3.68
CA ILE A 64 -6.89 -25.93 -3.60
C ILE A 64 -6.76 -27.45 -3.57
N ASP A 65 -5.93 -28.04 -4.42
CA ASP A 65 -5.69 -29.48 -4.42
C ASP A 65 -5.02 -29.93 -3.11
N GLN A 66 -4.08 -29.15 -2.58
CA GLN A 66 -3.46 -29.44 -1.28
C GLN A 66 -4.48 -29.43 -0.15
N LYS A 67 -5.39 -28.43 -0.10
CA LYS A 67 -6.35 -28.24 1.00
C LYS A 67 -7.58 -29.14 0.88
N TYR A 68 -8.06 -29.43 -0.33
CA TYR A 68 -9.34 -30.12 -0.56
C TYR A 68 -9.21 -31.49 -1.23
N GLY A 69 -8.01 -31.88 -1.66
CA GLY A 69 -7.72 -33.15 -2.33
C GLY A 69 -7.45 -32.96 -3.83
N GLU A 70 -6.65 -33.86 -4.42
CA GLU A 70 -6.26 -33.80 -5.83
C GLU A 70 -7.47 -33.77 -6.76
N GLY A 71 -7.42 -32.92 -7.79
CA GLY A 71 -8.51 -32.73 -8.75
C GLY A 71 -9.58 -31.72 -8.31
N SER A 72 -9.49 -31.18 -7.09
CA SER A 72 -10.41 -30.14 -6.60
C SER A 72 -10.32 -28.85 -7.42
N ALA A 73 -9.13 -28.47 -7.89
CA ALA A 73 -8.94 -27.30 -8.75
C ALA A 73 -9.63 -27.48 -10.11
N VAL A 74 -9.51 -28.68 -10.69
CA VAL A 74 -10.20 -29.06 -11.93
C VAL A 74 -11.71 -29.02 -11.72
N ALA A 75 -12.20 -29.62 -10.65
CA ALA A 75 -13.62 -29.66 -10.30
C ALA A 75 -14.20 -28.25 -10.11
N LEU A 76 -13.45 -27.35 -9.47
CA LEU A 76 -13.81 -25.95 -9.30
C LEU A 76 -13.94 -25.19 -10.64
N GLY A 77 -13.20 -25.64 -11.65
CA GLY A 77 -13.16 -25.03 -12.98
C GLY A 77 -12.02 -24.05 -13.18
N LEU A 78 -10.91 -24.23 -12.45
CA LEU A 78 -9.69 -23.44 -12.65
C LEU A 78 -8.88 -23.85 -13.87
N THR A 79 -9.02 -25.11 -14.28
CA THR A 79 -8.34 -25.66 -15.45
C THR A 79 -9.30 -25.78 -16.62
N GLY A 80 -8.81 -25.55 -17.83
CA GLY A 80 -9.59 -25.60 -19.07
C GLY A 80 -9.90 -24.22 -19.66
N ASN A 81 -10.72 -24.16 -20.71
CA ASN A 81 -10.99 -22.95 -21.48
C ASN A 81 -12.03 -22.03 -20.81
N ARG A 82 -11.81 -21.67 -19.52
CA ARG A 82 -12.65 -20.76 -18.72
C ARG A 82 -11.87 -19.51 -18.34
N LEU A 83 -12.53 -18.35 -18.36
CA LEU A 83 -11.97 -17.11 -17.85
C LEU A 83 -12.16 -17.04 -16.33
N VAL A 84 -11.05 -16.84 -15.63
CA VAL A 84 -11.01 -16.68 -14.17
C VAL A 84 -10.64 -15.23 -13.85
N LEU A 85 -11.39 -14.64 -12.92
CA LEU A 85 -11.17 -13.27 -12.46
C LEU A 85 -10.90 -13.26 -10.96
N LEU A 86 -10.04 -12.31 -10.55
CA LEU A 86 -9.70 -12.04 -9.16
C LEU A 86 -10.19 -10.64 -8.78
N ASN A 87 -10.87 -10.54 -7.65
CA ASN A 87 -11.30 -9.27 -7.07
C ASN A 87 -10.66 -9.10 -5.69
N GLU A 88 -9.68 -8.21 -5.58
CA GLU A 88 -9.03 -7.86 -4.31
C GLU A 88 -10.09 -7.31 -3.36
N VAL A 89 -10.10 -7.80 -2.11
CA VAL A 89 -11.11 -7.45 -1.11
C VAL A 89 -10.47 -7.16 0.24
N SER A 90 -11.18 -6.40 1.08
CA SER A 90 -10.65 -6.03 2.41
C SER A 90 -10.50 -7.26 3.32
N TYR A 91 -9.28 -7.51 3.78
CA TYR A 91 -8.91 -8.54 4.74
C TYR A 91 -7.79 -8.02 5.67
N ASP A 92 -7.32 -8.86 6.60
CA ASP A 92 -6.18 -8.52 7.46
C ASP A 92 -4.86 -8.41 6.67
N ASP A 93 -4.73 -9.16 5.58
CA ASP A 93 -3.64 -9.07 4.59
C ASP A 93 -4.19 -9.30 3.16
N LEU A 94 -3.54 -10.10 2.30
CA LEU A 94 -3.99 -10.35 0.93
C LEU A 94 -5.18 -11.32 0.88
N MET A 95 -6.24 -10.93 0.18
CA MET A 95 -7.39 -11.79 -0.14
C MET A 95 -8.06 -11.35 -1.45
N ASP A 96 -8.34 -12.33 -2.30
CA ASP A 96 -9.08 -12.17 -3.54
C ASP A 96 -10.35 -13.02 -3.52
N GLU A 97 -11.46 -12.47 -4.01
CA GLU A 97 -12.61 -13.26 -4.44
C GLU A 97 -12.31 -13.88 -5.81
N LEU A 98 -12.51 -15.19 -5.92
CA LEU A 98 -12.34 -15.95 -7.14
C LEU A 98 -13.69 -16.02 -7.88
N ILE A 99 -13.72 -15.52 -9.11
CA ILE A 99 -14.94 -15.44 -9.93
C ILE A 99 -14.77 -16.31 -11.17
N ILE A 100 -15.69 -17.25 -11.36
CA ILE A 100 -15.74 -18.19 -12.49
C ILE A 100 -17.20 -18.27 -12.95
N ASP A 101 -17.46 -18.20 -14.26
CA ASP A 101 -18.80 -18.25 -14.85
C ASP A 101 -19.77 -17.19 -14.26
N GLY A 102 -19.26 -16.01 -13.93
CA GLY A 102 -20.06 -14.92 -13.34
C GLY A 102 -20.55 -15.19 -11.93
N GLN A 103 -19.90 -16.13 -11.22
CA GLN A 103 -20.20 -16.53 -9.85
C GLN A 103 -18.95 -16.45 -8.97
N ILE A 104 -19.10 -16.00 -7.73
CA ILE A 104 -18.02 -16.05 -6.73
C ILE A 104 -17.95 -17.47 -6.19
N VAL A 105 -16.92 -18.21 -6.57
CA VAL A 105 -16.75 -19.61 -6.17
C VAL A 105 -16.05 -19.74 -4.81
N GLY A 106 -15.23 -18.76 -4.43
CA GLY A 106 -14.50 -18.79 -3.16
C GLY A 106 -13.68 -17.53 -2.92
N SER A 107 -12.90 -17.55 -1.85
CA SER A 107 -11.93 -16.52 -1.52
C SER A 107 -10.57 -17.18 -1.32
N PHE A 108 -9.57 -16.72 -2.08
CA PHE A 108 -8.18 -17.12 -1.94
C PHE A 108 -7.46 -16.08 -1.09
N ARG A 109 -6.70 -16.50 -0.06
CA ARG A 109 -6.10 -15.57 0.90
C ARG A 109 -4.80 -16.08 1.47
N TYR A 110 -3.98 -15.14 1.95
CA TYR A 110 -2.85 -15.44 2.81
C TYR A 110 -3.25 -15.25 4.28
N ASP A 111 -3.25 -16.32 5.07
CA ASP A 111 -3.59 -16.28 6.51
C ASP A 111 -2.34 -15.99 7.33
N LEU A 112 -2.15 -14.73 7.74
CA LEU A 112 -1.01 -14.30 8.54
C LEU A 112 -0.78 -15.18 9.79
N ALA A 113 -1.86 -15.59 10.46
CA ALA A 113 -1.76 -16.33 11.71
C ALA A 113 -1.24 -17.76 11.50
N ARG A 114 -1.42 -18.31 10.30
CA ARG A 114 -0.94 -19.63 9.89
C ARG A 114 0.33 -19.56 9.04
N GLU A 115 0.70 -18.36 8.58
CA GLU A 115 1.80 -18.13 7.65
C GLU A 115 1.64 -18.96 6.35
N ASP A 116 0.39 -19.15 5.90
CA ASP A 116 0.02 -20.12 4.87
C ASP A 116 -1.11 -19.60 3.96
N TRP A 117 -1.14 -20.11 2.74
CA TRP A 117 -2.23 -19.85 1.79
C TRP A 117 -3.44 -20.73 2.11
N ASP A 118 -4.63 -20.14 1.98
CA ASP A 118 -5.88 -20.83 2.24
C ASP A 118 -6.93 -20.47 1.19
N PHE A 119 -7.80 -21.43 0.89
CA PHE A 119 -8.96 -21.22 0.03
C PHE A 119 -10.24 -21.48 0.81
N TYR A 120 -11.10 -20.46 0.83
CA TYR A 120 -12.40 -20.53 1.48
C TYR A 120 -13.50 -20.63 0.42
N PRO A 121 -14.10 -21.82 0.18
CA PRO A 121 -15.17 -21.95 -0.80
C PRO A 121 -16.44 -21.24 -0.37
N ARG A 122 -17.10 -20.58 -1.32
CA ARG A 122 -18.53 -20.25 -1.23
C ARG A 122 -19.34 -21.51 -1.53
N ILE A 123 -20.66 -21.45 -1.36
CA ILE A 123 -21.51 -22.61 -1.57
C ILE A 123 -21.31 -23.20 -2.98
N LEU A 124 -21.33 -22.40 -4.03
CA LEU A 124 -21.13 -22.89 -5.40
C LEU A 124 -19.75 -23.55 -5.61
N GLY A 125 -18.67 -22.98 -5.06
CA GLY A 125 -17.36 -23.60 -5.15
C GLY A 125 -17.26 -24.89 -4.36
N ALA A 126 -17.87 -24.94 -3.16
CA ALA A 126 -17.95 -26.16 -2.37
C ALA A 126 -18.75 -27.24 -3.10
N GLN A 127 -19.87 -26.90 -3.74
CA GLN A 127 -20.65 -27.86 -4.55
C GLN A 127 -19.81 -28.44 -5.68
N ARG A 128 -19.10 -27.57 -6.42
CA ARG A 128 -18.19 -28.00 -7.50
C ARG A 128 -17.13 -28.97 -7.02
N ILE A 129 -16.53 -28.74 -5.85
CA ILE A 129 -15.47 -29.58 -5.27
C ILE A 129 -16.02 -30.87 -4.67
N PHE A 130 -17.07 -30.80 -3.86
CA PHE A 130 -17.51 -31.90 -3.00
C PHE A 130 -18.62 -32.76 -3.59
N GLU A 131 -19.60 -32.19 -4.31
CA GLU A 131 -20.71 -33.00 -4.88
C GLU A 131 -20.22 -33.88 -6.04
N ASN A 132 -19.13 -33.49 -6.70
CA ASN A 132 -18.44 -34.29 -7.71
C ASN A 132 -17.38 -35.24 -7.13
N ASN A 133 -17.12 -35.17 -5.82
CA ASN A 133 -16.15 -36.02 -5.14
C ASN A 133 -16.88 -37.07 -4.29
N PRO A 134 -16.89 -38.36 -4.70
CA PRO A 134 -17.60 -39.40 -3.96
C PRO A 134 -16.98 -39.70 -2.59
N ARG A 135 -15.72 -39.30 -2.33
CA ARG A 135 -14.99 -39.56 -1.09
C ARG A 135 -14.19 -38.33 -0.66
N PRO A 136 -14.83 -37.35 0.02
CA PRO A 136 -14.11 -36.21 0.53
C PRO A 136 -13.14 -36.62 1.64
N GLU A 137 -11.87 -36.27 1.49
CA GLU A 137 -10.81 -36.63 2.45
C GLU A 137 -10.46 -35.48 3.40
N LYS A 138 -10.63 -34.24 2.94
CA LYS A 138 -10.18 -33.03 3.66
C LYS A 138 -11.27 -31.98 3.76
N LYS A 139 -11.16 -31.11 4.76
CA LYS A 139 -11.95 -29.87 4.94
C LYS A 139 -13.46 -30.09 4.99
N TYR A 140 -13.91 -31.22 5.56
CA TYR A 140 -15.34 -31.52 5.73
C TYR A 140 -15.75 -31.80 7.18
N VAL A 141 -17.01 -31.53 7.49
CA VAL A 141 -17.77 -32.07 8.63
C VAL A 141 -19.04 -32.70 8.08
N MET A 142 -19.22 -34.00 8.28
CA MET A 142 -20.44 -34.71 7.90
C MET A 142 -21.42 -34.68 9.06
N VAL A 143 -22.66 -34.28 8.79
CA VAL A 143 -23.71 -34.15 9.81
C VAL A 143 -24.81 -35.21 9.65
N ASP A 144 -25.51 -35.50 10.74
CA ASP A 144 -26.63 -36.43 10.73
C ASP A 144 -27.85 -35.92 9.96
N GLU A 145 -28.72 -36.84 9.52
CA GLU A 145 -29.92 -36.53 8.73
C GLU A 145 -30.87 -35.56 9.44
N GLY A 146 -30.97 -35.63 10.77
CA GLY A 146 -31.79 -34.74 11.59
C GLY A 146 -31.27 -33.30 11.60
N ALA A 147 -29.95 -33.10 11.50
CA ALA A 147 -29.34 -31.77 11.47
C ALA A 147 -29.44 -31.07 10.10
N ILE A 148 -29.57 -31.82 8.99
CA ILE A 148 -29.52 -31.29 7.61
C ILE A 148 -30.38 -30.03 7.42
N SER A 149 -31.66 -30.10 7.80
CA SER A 149 -32.61 -29.00 7.57
C SER A 149 -32.26 -27.71 8.32
N TYR A 150 -31.54 -27.83 9.45
CA TYR A 150 -31.08 -26.71 10.26
C TYR A 150 -29.77 -26.15 9.71
N ILE A 151 -28.80 -26.99 9.36
CA ILE A 151 -27.51 -26.53 8.83
C ILE A 151 -27.71 -25.77 7.50
N LYS A 152 -28.60 -26.25 6.61
CA LYS A 152 -28.99 -25.53 5.38
C LYS A 152 -29.52 -24.12 5.65
N LYS A 153 -30.13 -23.87 6.82
CA LYS A 153 -30.65 -22.55 7.24
C LYS A 153 -29.60 -21.68 7.94
N GLY A 154 -28.42 -22.22 8.25
CA GLY A 154 -27.31 -21.51 8.90
C GLY A 154 -27.28 -21.62 10.42
N TYR A 155 -27.81 -22.70 10.98
CA TYR A 155 -27.60 -23.04 12.39
C TYR A 155 -26.19 -23.62 12.61
N ASN A 156 -25.66 -23.45 13.81
CA ASN A 156 -24.37 -24.02 14.19
C ASN A 156 -24.39 -25.54 14.08
N VAL A 157 -23.28 -26.13 13.63
CA VAL A 157 -23.06 -27.57 13.76
C VAL A 157 -22.65 -27.85 15.20
N LEU A 158 -23.42 -28.68 15.89
CA LEU A 158 -23.18 -29.06 17.27
C LEU A 158 -22.55 -30.45 17.33
N ALA A 159 -21.77 -30.72 18.37
CA ALA A 159 -21.04 -32.00 18.52
C ALA A 159 -21.93 -33.25 18.37
N PRO A 160 -23.15 -33.32 18.96
CA PRO A 160 -24.01 -34.50 18.81
C PRO A 160 -24.49 -34.78 17.38
N GLY A 161 -24.45 -33.77 16.50
CA GLY A 161 -24.92 -33.89 15.12
C GLY A 161 -23.81 -34.15 14.10
N VAL A 162 -22.59 -34.47 14.55
CA VAL A 162 -21.46 -34.78 13.67
C VAL A 162 -21.27 -36.30 13.58
N ILE A 163 -21.29 -36.84 12.36
CA ILE A 163 -21.05 -38.26 12.08
C ILE A 163 -19.58 -38.52 11.77
N ALA A 164 -18.98 -37.64 10.98
CA ALA A 164 -17.59 -37.74 10.56
C ALA A 164 -16.98 -36.35 10.41
N ILE A 165 -15.68 -36.24 10.60
CA ILE A 165 -14.95 -34.99 10.47
C ILE A 165 -13.54 -35.28 9.95
N ASP A 166 -13.01 -34.38 9.13
CA ASP A 166 -11.58 -34.37 8.83
C ASP A 166 -10.77 -34.13 10.11
N SER A 167 -10.05 -35.16 10.55
CA SER A 167 -9.25 -35.16 11.78
C SER A 167 -8.11 -34.15 11.80
N SER A 168 -7.70 -33.61 10.64
CA SER A 168 -6.65 -32.59 10.54
C SER A 168 -7.15 -31.15 10.77
N LEU A 169 -8.46 -30.97 11.01
CA LEU A 169 -9.04 -29.64 11.17
C LEU A 169 -8.75 -29.02 12.54
N GLU A 170 -8.26 -27.78 12.51
CA GLU A 170 -7.99 -26.96 13.69
C GLU A 170 -8.99 -25.81 13.82
N VAL A 171 -9.08 -25.22 15.02
CA VAL A 171 -9.85 -24.01 15.30
C VAL A 171 -9.56 -22.92 14.26
N GLY A 172 -10.62 -22.32 13.72
CA GLY A 172 -10.50 -21.23 12.75
C GLY A 172 -10.25 -21.68 11.30
N ALA A 173 -10.12 -22.99 11.04
CA ALA A 173 -9.98 -23.51 9.68
C ALA A 173 -11.30 -23.33 8.89
N ALA A 174 -11.18 -23.07 7.59
CA ALA A 174 -12.31 -23.16 6.66
C ALA A 174 -12.76 -24.62 6.54
N VAL A 175 -14.07 -24.85 6.50
CA VAL A 175 -14.64 -26.20 6.44
C VAL A 175 -16.01 -26.20 5.75
N VAL A 176 -16.38 -27.33 5.15
CA VAL A 176 -17.67 -27.57 4.49
C VAL A 176 -18.50 -28.58 5.27
N ALA A 177 -19.75 -28.25 5.59
CA ALA A 177 -20.71 -29.18 6.17
C ALA A 177 -21.39 -29.98 5.06
N LEU A 178 -21.34 -31.30 5.16
CA LEU A 178 -21.89 -32.25 4.19
C LEU A 178 -22.99 -33.11 4.81
N SER A 179 -23.94 -33.54 4.00
CA SER A 179 -24.83 -34.66 4.35
C SER A 179 -24.11 -36.01 4.20
N PRO A 180 -24.71 -37.13 4.66
CA PRO A 180 -24.20 -38.48 4.39
C PRO A 180 -24.13 -38.83 2.90
N GLN A 181 -24.86 -38.11 2.05
CA GLN A 181 -24.85 -38.25 0.59
C GLN A 181 -23.94 -37.22 -0.11
N ASN A 182 -23.01 -36.59 0.63
CA ASN A 182 -22.07 -35.56 0.15
C ASN A 182 -22.72 -34.27 -0.39
N GLU A 183 -24.02 -34.04 -0.16
CA GLU A 183 -24.66 -32.76 -0.47
C GLU A 183 -24.07 -31.65 0.40
N VAL A 184 -23.71 -30.51 -0.21
CA VAL A 184 -23.17 -29.36 0.51
C VAL A 184 -24.28 -28.59 1.23
N LEU A 185 -24.17 -28.49 2.56
CA LEU A 185 -25.19 -27.86 3.41
C LEU A 185 -24.85 -26.42 3.78
N SER A 186 -23.56 -26.18 4.10
CA SER A 186 -23.03 -24.87 4.45
C SER A 186 -21.52 -24.87 4.37
N THR A 187 -20.90 -23.72 4.15
CA THR A 187 -19.47 -23.51 4.43
C THR A 187 -19.28 -22.61 5.65
N GLY A 188 -18.24 -22.85 6.42
CA GLY A 188 -18.08 -22.27 7.76
C GLY A 188 -16.66 -22.31 8.29
N ILE A 189 -16.55 -22.00 9.58
CA ILE A 189 -15.30 -21.93 10.32
C ILE A 189 -15.37 -22.89 11.51
N MET A 190 -14.32 -23.69 11.68
CA MET A 190 -14.12 -24.57 12.84
C MET A 190 -14.04 -23.78 14.15
N ARG A 191 -14.60 -24.33 15.21
CA ARG A 191 -14.64 -23.76 16.56
C ARG A 191 -13.91 -24.57 17.60
N ILE A 192 -13.51 -25.78 17.24
CA ILE A 192 -12.72 -26.71 18.04
C ILE A 192 -11.62 -27.28 17.14
N ASP A 193 -10.60 -27.88 17.74
CA ASP A 193 -9.75 -28.82 17.02
C ASP A 193 -10.52 -30.14 16.86
N ALA A 194 -10.41 -30.80 15.71
CA ALA A 194 -11.17 -32.02 15.42
C ALA A 194 -10.85 -33.16 16.40
N SER A 195 -9.64 -33.16 16.97
CA SER A 195 -9.20 -34.08 18.02
C SER A 195 -10.01 -33.95 19.32
N GLU A 196 -10.68 -32.82 19.57
CA GLU A 196 -11.50 -32.61 20.77
C GLU A 196 -12.90 -33.25 20.65
N LEU A 197 -13.39 -33.48 19.42
CA LEU A 197 -14.77 -33.93 19.18
C LEU A 197 -15.17 -35.20 19.95
N PRO A 198 -14.34 -36.25 20.08
CA PRO A 198 -14.70 -37.48 20.79
C PRO A 198 -15.04 -37.28 22.27
N GLU A 199 -14.52 -36.22 22.90
CA GLU A 199 -14.74 -35.91 24.32
C GLU A 199 -15.94 -34.96 24.53
N MET A 200 -16.59 -34.51 23.46
CA MET A 200 -17.64 -33.49 23.52
C MET A 200 -19.06 -34.08 23.49
N GLU A 201 -19.77 -33.98 24.61
CA GLU A 201 -21.22 -34.26 24.65
C GLU A 201 -22.07 -33.09 24.13
N ARG A 202 -21.53 -31.86 24.17
CA ARG A 202 -22.20 -30.62 23.75
C ARG A 202 -21.20 -29.57 23.34
N GLY A 203 -21.60 -28.66 22.46
CA GLY A 203 -20.78 -27.54 22.03
C GLY A 203 -20.88 -27.29 20.53
N ILE A 204 -20.32 -26.17 20.07
CA ILE A 204 -20.31 -25.78 18.66
C ILE A 204 -19.04 -26.32 18.02
N VAL A 205 -19.17 -27.18 17.02
CA VAL A 205 -18.04 -27.70 16.23
C VAL A 205 -17.70 -26.75 15.09
N MET A 206 -18.72 -26.31 14.35
CA MET A 206 -18.56 -25.44 13.20
C MET A 206 -19.61 -24.33 13.24
N LYS A 207 -19.14 -23.10 13.00
CA LYS A 207 -20.02 -21.93 12.83
C LYS A 207 -20.21 -21.67 11.33
N PRO A 208 -21.44 -21.71 10.80
CA PRO A 208 -21.71 -21.45 9.39
C PRO A 208 -21.43 -19.98 9.05
N LYS A 209 -20.87 -19.76 7.85
CA LYS A 209 -20.66 -18.44 7.26
C LYS A 209 -21.56 -18.24 6.05
N TYR A 210 -21.64 -19.26 5.18
CA TYR A 210 -22.49 -19.27 4.00
C TYR A 210 -23.37 -20.52 4.03
N PRO A 211 -24.65 -20.43 4.40
CA PRO A 211 -25.57 -21.56 4.35
C PRO A 211 -26.20 -21.73 2.97
N LEU A 212 -26.54 -22.96 2.57
CA LEU A 212 -27.13 -23.29 1.26
C LEU A 212 -28.40 -22.48 0.97
N LYS A 213 -29.25 -22.23 1.98
CA LYS A 213 -30.47 -21.41 1.79
C LYS A 213 -30.19 -19.98 1.30
N LYS A 214 -28.98 -19.46 1.52
CA LYS A 214 -28.54 -18.14 1.06
C LYS A 214 -27.68 -18.21 -0.20
N ALA A 215 -27.51 -19.40 -0.78
CA ALA A 215 -26.78 -19.54 -2.02
C ALA A 215 -27.53 -18.79 -3.14
N PRO A 216 -26.79 -18.12 -4.05
CA PRO A 216 -27.40 -17.64 -5.28
C PRO A 216 -27.98 -18.83 -6.05
N PRO A 217 -29.05 -18.62 -6.83
CA PRO A 217 -29.59 -19.69 -7.69
C PRO A 217 -28.48 -20.23 -8.59
N LEU A 218 -28.42 -21.57 -8.70
CA LEU A 218 -27.59 -22.24 -9.71
C LEU A 218 -28.09 -21.78 -11.07
N PHE A 219 -27.25 -21.08 -11.81
CA PHE A 219 -27.54 -20.77 -13.19
C PHE A 219 -27.20 -22.03 -14.00
N PRO A 220 -28.18 -22.60 -14.73
CA PRO A 220 -27.88 -23.70 -15.63
C PRO A 220 -26.78 -23.19 -16.56
N LEU A 221 -25.63 -23.86 -16.51
CA LEU A 221 -24.61 -23.75 -17.56
C LEU A 221 -25.11 -24.55 -18.76
N ASP A 222 -26.37 -24.33 -19.17
CA ASP A 222 -26.89 -24.87 -20.40
C ASP A 222 -26.37 -23.95 -21.49
N HIS A 223 -25.16 -24.25 -21.95
CA HIS A 223 -24.69 -24.11 -23.32
C HIS A 223 -23.37 -24.88 -23.35
N THR A 224 -23.32 -25.93 -24.18
CA THR A 224 -22.07 -26.57 -24.64
C THR A 224 -20.96 -25.53 -24.74
N PHE A 225 -20.03 -25.52 -23.77
CA PHE A 225 -19.08 -24.42 -23.62
C PHE A 225 -18.32 -24.23 -24.93
N LYS A 226 -18.55 -23.11 -25.61
CA LYS A 226 -17.60 -22.59 -26.60
C LYS A 226 -16.41 -22.06 -25.81
N ASP A 227 -15.20 -22.30 -26.29
CA ASP A 227 -13.97 -21.85 -25.66
C ASP A 227 -14.07 -20.36 -25.28
N GLN A 228 -13.85 -20.03 -24.00
CA GLN A 228 -13.84 -18.64 -23.53
C GLN A 228 -12.44 -18.06 -23.71
N THR A 229 -12.35 -16.89 -24.33
CA THR A 229 -11.06 -16.20 -24.57
C THR A 229 -11.15 -14.73 -24.22
N TRP A 230 -10.01 -14.13 -23.84
CA TRP A 230 -9.92 -12.69 -23.63
C TRP A 230 -10.27 -11.90 -24.89
N ALA A 231 -9.99 -12.44 -26.09
CA ALA A 231 -10.40 -11.84 -27.36
C ALA A 231 -11.92 -11.72 -27.49
N GLN A 232 -12.69 -12.74 -27.09
CA GLN A 232 -14.14 -12.66 -27.05
C GLN A 232 -14.62 -11.67 -25.97
N ALA A 233 -13.98 -11.65 -24.80
CA ALA A 233 -14.31 -10.68 -23.75
C ALA A 233 -14.11 -9.23 -24.25
N VAL A 234 -13.01 -8.95 -24.95
CA VAL A 234 -12.78 -7.66 -25.62
C VAL A 234 -13.88 -7.35 -26.62
N LYS A 235 -14.21 -8.31 -27.51
CA LYS A 235 -15.27 -8.13 -28.52
C LYS A 235 -16.63 -7.85 -27.89
N ALA A 236 -16.97 -8.53 -26.80
CA ALA A 236 -18.21 -8.32 -26.06
C ALA A 236 -18.28 -6.92 -25.43
N ASN A 237 -17.13 -6.33 -25.08
CA ASN A 237 -17.02 -5.02 -24.41
C ASN A 237 -16.57 -3.87 -25.35
N ALA A 238 -16.48 -4.10 -26.66
CA ALA A 238 -15.90 -3.13 -27.58
C ALA A 238 -16.59 -1.75 -27.58
N SER A 239 -17.92 -1.70 -27.43
CA SER A 239 -18.68 -0.45 -27.42
C SER A 239 -18.37 0.42 -26.19
N ILE A 240 -18.30 -0.22 -25.02
CA ILE A 240 -18.02 0.47 -23.76
C ILE A 240 -16.56 0.88 -23.68
N LEU A 241 -15.61 0.04 -24.14
CA LEU A 241 -14.20 0.41 -24.26
C LEU A 241 -13.99 1.68 -25.11
N ARG A 242 -14.64 1.77 -26.28
CA ARG A 242 -14.62 2.99 -27.11
C ARG A 242 -15.15 4.22 -26.38
N THR A 243 -16.17 4.05 -25.55
CA THR A 243 -16.74 5.16 -24.76
C THR A 243 -15.73 5.68 -23.74
N TYR A 244 -15.11 4.80 -22.96
CA TYR A 244 -14.08 5.17 -21.98
C TYR A 244 -12.83 5.78 -22.65
N GLU A 245 -12.42 5.26 -23.81
CA GLU A 245 -11.32 5.83 -24.60
C GLU A 245 -11.65 7.26 -25.06
N GLN A 246 -12.84 7.48 -25.61
CA GLN A 246 -13.26 8.80 -26.06
C GLN A 246 -13.36 9.80 -24.90
N GLU A 247 -13.86 9.37 -23.74
CA GLU A 247 -13.86 10.17 -22.51
C GLU A 247 -12.45 10.56 -22.08
N ALA A 248 -11.51 9.59 -22.10
CA ALA A 248 -10.12 9.83 -21.78
C ALA A 248 -9.49 10.85 -22.76
N PHE A 249 -9.66 10.68 -24.08
CA PHE A 249 -9.19 11.64 -25.07
C PHE A 249 -9.77 13.03 -24.88
N ASN A 250 -11.08 13.14 -24.62
CA ASN A 250 -11.73 14.42 -24.38
C ASN A 250 -11.19 15.09 -23.11
N SER A 251 -10.92 14.32 -22.05
CA SER A 251 -10.33 14.83 -20.81
C SER A 251 -8.90 15.34 -21.02
N ILE A 252 -8.05 14.60 -21.75
CA ILE A 252 -6.68 15.02 -22.08
C ILE A 252 -6.71 16.34 -22.84
N LYS A 253 -7.45 16.41 -23.95
CA LYS A 253 -7.58 17.64 -24.77
C LYS A 253 -8.07 18.83 -23.95
N LYS A 254 -9.08 18.62 -23.11
CA LYS A 254 -9.66 19.69 -22.26
C LYS A 254 -8.67 20.21 -21.23
N VAL A 255 -7.89 19.34 -20.58
CA VAL A 255 -6.92 19.76 -19.57
C VAL A 255 -5.72 20.44 -20.23
N MET A 256 -5.22 19.92 -21.35
CA MET A 256 -4.15 20.57 -22.11
C MET A 256 -4.56 21.97 -22.60
N ALA A 257 -5.79 22.14 -23.11
CA ALA A 257 -6.30 23.44 -23.52
C ALA A 257 -6.42 24.46 -22.36
N LYS A 258 -6.53 23.99 -21.11
CA LYS A 258 -6.53 24.85 -19.92
C LYS A 258 -5.13 25.23 -19.44
N HIS A 259 -4.11 24.51 -19.90
CA HIS A 259 -2.71 24.69 -19.50
C HIS A 259 -1.82 24.71 -20.74
N PRO A 260 -2.05 25.62 -21.71
CA PRO A 260 -1.33 25.62 -22.99
C PRO A 260 0.17 25.90 -22.83
N ASP A 261 0.56 26.58 -21.75
CA ASP A 261 1.94 26.96 -21.47
C ASP A 261 2.76 25.86 -20.77
N LEU A 262 2.13 24.73 -20.41
CA LEU A 262 2.81 23.63 -19.73
C LEU A 262 3.19 22.53 -20.71
N PRO A 263 4.49 22.18 -20.84
CA PRO A 263 4.88 21.00 -21.60
C PRO A 263 4.30 19.72 -20.98
N VAL A 264 3.87 18.80 -21.84
CA VAL A 264 3.25 17.55 -21.41
C VAL A 264 4.31 16.51 -21.10
N SER A 265 4.16 15.83 -19.97
CA SER A 265 4.93 14.63 -19.65
C SER A 265 4.00 13.46 -19.29
N LEU A 266 4.53 12.24 -19.38
CA LEU A 266 3.93 11.03 -18.83
C LEU A 266 4.83 10.51 -17.72
N SER A 267 4.32 10.39 -16.49
CA SER A 267 5.01 9.63 -15.45
C SER A 267 4.81 8.14 -15.70
N PHE A 268 5.79 7.50 -16.33
CA PHE A 268 5.73 6.09 -16.70
C PHE A 268 6.41 5.24 -15.63
N SER A 269 5.74 4.19 -15.14
CA SER A 269 6.29 3.32 -14.09
C SER A 269 6.52 1.88 -14.54
N GLY A 270 6.33 1.58 -15.83
CA GLY A 270 6.30 0.20 -16.34
C GLY A 270 5.07 -0.61 -15.89
N GLY A 271 4.07 0.02 -15.28
CA GLY A 271 2.83 -0.65 -14.87
C GLY A 271 1.75 -0.61 -15.95
N LYS A 272 0.73 -1.49 -15.82
CA LYS A 272 -0.42 -1.57 -16.74
C LYS A 272 -1.15 -0.24 -16.91
N ASP A 273 -1.28 0.53 -15.82
CA ASP A 273 -2.05 1.76 -15.80
C ASP A 273 -1.30 2.89 -16.53
N SER A 274 0.03 2.99 -16.33
CA SER A 274 0.87 3.93 -17.07
C SER A 274 1.02 3.54 -18.55
N LEU A 275 0.98 2.24 -18.87
CA LEU A 275 0.97 1.72 -20.25
C LEU A 275 -0.28 2.16 -21.01
N VAL A 276 -1.46 2.09 -20.39
CA VAL A 276 -2.69 2.63 -20.99
C VAL A 276 -2.58 4.13 -21.22
N CYS A 277 -2.04 4.90 -20.26
CA CYS A 277 -1.81 6.33 -20.46
C CYS A 277 -0.83 6.63 -21.61
N LEU A 278 0.23 5.83 -21.77
CA LEU A 278 1.14 5.93 -22.91
C LEU A 278 0.39 5.69 -24.22
N GLN A 279 -0.38 4.61 -24.31
CA GLN A 279 -1.14 4.30 -25.52
C GLN A 279 -2.17 5.39 -25.86
N LEU A 280 -2.88 5.92 -24.86
CA LEU A 280 -3.80 7.04 -25.07
C LEU A 280 -3.08 8.27 -25.64
N LEU A 281 -1.87 8.58 -25.18
CA LEU A 281 -1.08 9.69 -25.72
C LEU A 281 -0.60 9.44 -27.15
N ARG A 282 -0.14 8.22 -27.44
CA ARG A 282 0.30 7.81 -28.79
C ARG A 282 -0.81 7.92 -29.84
N LYS A 283 -2.06 7.68 -29.45
CA LYS A 283 -3.24 7.77 -30.34
C LYS A 283 -3.73 9.20 -30.56
N LEU A 284 -3.27 10.17 -29.76
CA LEU A 284 -3.59 11.58 -29.96
C LEU A 284 -2.57 12.23 -30.90
N PRO A 285 -2.99 13.20 -31.74
CA PRO A 285 -2.08 13.96 -32.60
C PRO A 285 -1.31 15.02 -31.78
N LEU A 286 -0.54 14.57 -30.79
CA LEU A 286 0.30 15.41 -29.95
C LEU A 286 1.71 15.47 -30.52
N GLN A 287 2.18 16.68 -30.82
CA GLN A 287 3.49 16.88 -31.46
C GLN A 287 4.66 16.61 -30.52
N ALA A 288 4.53 16.88 -29.20
CA ALA A 288 5.60 16.66 -28.23
C ALA A 288 5.07 16.31 -26.82
N TYR A 289 5.61 15.24 -26.23
CA TYR A 289 5.50 14.90 -24.81
C TYR A 289 6.73 14.09 -24.39
N GLN A 290 7.15 14.23 -23.14
CA GLN A 290 8.27 13.46 -22.57
C GLN A 290 7.77 12.32 -21.68
N ILE A 291 8.42 11.16 -21.76
CA ILE A 291 8.15 9.99 -20.92
C ILE A 291 9.19 10.00 -19.80
N LEU A 292 8.74 10.14 -18.56
CA LEU A 292 9.61 10.26 -17.39
C LEU A 292 9.56 8.98 -16.56
N PHE A 293 10.71 8.36 -16.34
CA PHE A 293 10.88 7.21 -15.47
C PHE A 293 11.98 7.46 -14.44
N VAL A 294 11.64 7.28 -13.17
CA VAL A 294 12.63 7.26 -12.09
C VAL A 294 12.84 5.81 -11.71
N ASP A 295 14.02 5.29 -12.03
CA ASP A 295 14.49 4.02 -11.52
C ASP A 295 14.99 4.25 -10.09
N THR A 296 14.25 3.71 -9.12
CA THR A 296 14.52 3.92 -7.70
C THR A 296 15.72 3.13 -7.18
N GLY A 297 16.34 2.29 -8.01
CA GLY A 297 17.35 1.31 -7.61
C GLY A 297 16.75 0.11 -6.85
N LEU A 298 15.42 0.05 -6.74
CA LEU A 298 14.63 -1.00 -6.10
C LEU A 298 13.53 -1.55 -7.01
N GLU A 299 13.54 -1.20 -8.30
CA GLU A 299 12.64 -1.82 -9.28
C GLU A 299 13.07 -3.28 -9.54
N PHE A 300 12.16 -4.09 -10.06
CA PHE A 300 12.52 -5.43 -10.52
C PHE A 300 13.38 -5.34 -11.79
N PRO A 301 14.40 -6.21 -11.97
CA PRO A 301 15.18 -6.27 -13.20
C PRO A 301 14.29 -6.37 -14.46
N GLU A 302 13.27 -7.23 -14.42
CA GLU A 302 12.29 -7.42 -15.49
C GLU A 302 11.54 -6.15 -15.83
N THR A 303 11.30 -5.27 -14.84
CA THR A 303 10.64 -4.00 -15.07
C THR A 303 11.54 -3.05 -15.84
N ILE A 304 12.84 -3.05 -15.55
CA ILE A 304 13.81 -2.24 -16.29
C ILE A 304 13.93 -2.74 -17.73
N GLU A 305 14.15 -4.04 -17.91
CA GLU A 305 14.26 -4.68 -19.23
C GLU A 305 12.99 -4.48 -20.06
N TYR A 306 11.82 -4.65 -19.43
CA TYR A 306 10.53 -4.41 -20.06
C TYR A 306 10.38 -2.98 -20.56
N ILE A 307 10.73 -1.98 -19.74
CA ILE A 307 10.59 -0.57 -20.13
C ILE A 307 11.54 -0.26 -21.28
N GLU A 308 12.80 -0.69 -21.21
CA GLU A 308 13.79 -0.45 -22.27
C GLU A 308 13.33 -1.05 -23.60
N LYS A 309 12.93 -2.32 -23.59
CA LYS A 309 12.40 -3.01 -24.76
C LYS A 309 11.14 -2.34 -25.31
N LEU A 310 10.22 -1.91 -24.44
CA LEU A 310 9.01 -1.22 -24.87
C LEU A 310 9.34 0.12 -25.55
N MET A 311 10.29 0.89 -25.03
CA MET A 311 10.66 2.18 -25.65
C MET A 311 11.29 1.99 -27.03
N ASP A 312 12.13 0.96 -27.19
CA ASP A 312 12.73 0.56 -28.47
C ASP A 312 11.68 0.09 -29.50
N GLU A 313 10.82 -0.87 -29.12
CA GLU A 313 9.78 -1.41 -30.01
C GLU A 313 8.77 -0.35 -30.46
N LEU A 314 8.55 0.69 -29.66
CA LEU A 314 7.64 1.79 -29.96
C LEU A 314 8.33 2.98 -30.63
N HIS A 315 9.66 2.95 -30.78
CA HIS A 315 10.50 4.05 -31.28
C HIS A 315 10.27 5.37 -30.52
N LEU A 316 10.38 5.32 -29.19
CA LEU A 316 10.13 6.44 -28.27
C LEU A 316 11.37 6.86 -27.46
N GLU A 317 12.55 6.44 -27.87
CA GLU A 317 13.82 6.70 -27.20
C GLU A 317 14.16 8.19 -27.14
N ASP A 318 13.74 8.97 -28.15
CA ASP A 318 13.90 10.42 -28.23
C ASP A 318 13.04 11.19 -27.20
N ARG A 319 11.96 10.56 -26.74
CA ARG A 319 11.03 11.11 -25.74
C ARG A 319 11.25 10.53 -24.35
N TYR A 320 12.05 9.48 -24.24
CA TYR A 320 12.23 8.73 -23.00
C TYR A 320 13.38 9.28 -22.16
N CYS A 321 13.03 9.64 -20.93
CA CYS A 321 13.93 10.20 -19.95
C CYS A 321 13.94 9.34 -18.69
N ARG A 322 15.12 8.81 -18.36
CA ARG A 322 15.37 7.99 -17.18
C ARG A 322 16.36 8.65 -16.25
N LEU A 323 16.04 8.65 -14.95
CA LEU A 323 16.99 8.94 -13.89
C LEU A 323 17.09 7.72 -12.98
N THR A 324 18.31 7.19 -12.82
CA THR A 324 18.60 6.04 -11.97
C THR A 324 19.22 6.48 -10.65
N VAL A 325 18.60 6.03 -9.55
CA VAL A 325 19.10 6.22 -8.19
C VAL A 325 19.94 5.00 -7.78
N SER A 326 21.12 5.23 -7.22
CA SER A 326 21.95 4.14 -6.70
C SER A 326 21.26 3.42 -5.54
N THR A 327 21.27 2.09 -5.56
CA THR A 327 20.74 1.22 -4.50
C THR A 327 21.43 1.47 -3.14
N GLU A 328 22.69 1.95 -3.13
CA GLU A 328 23.39 2.37 -1.91
C GLU A 328 22.67 3.51 -1.17
N THR A 329 21.92 4.34 -1.90
CA THR A 329 21.08 5.40 -1.32
C THR A 329 20.00 4.79 -0.42
N PHE A 330 19.42 3.64 -0.80
CA PHE A 330 18.47 2.93 0.04
C PHE A 330 19.16 2.32 1.26
N TRP A 331 20.23 1.55 1.04
CA TRP A 331 20.92 0.81 2.11
C TRP A 331 21.56 1.72 3.16
N SER A 332 22.13 2.86 2.77
CA SER A 332 22.65 3.86 3.70
C SER A 332 21.56 4.51 4.55
N ASN A 333 20.38 4.75 3.98
CA ASN A 333 19.27 5.37 4.70
C ASN A 333 18.48 4.37 5.55
N VAL A 334 18.35 3.10 5.13
CA VAL A 334 17.64 2.08 5.94
C VAL A 334 18.40 1.71 7.20
N LYS A 335 19.73 1.75 7.19
CA LYS A 335 20.57 1.63 8.40
C LYS A 335 20.26 2.74 9.42
N LYS A 336 19.98 3.96 8.95
CA LYS A 336 19.70 5.14 9.79
C LYS A 336 18.24 5.22 10.23
N PHE A 337 17.28 4.98 9.34
CA PHE A 337 15.84 5.12 9.60
C PHE A 337 15.16 3.81 10.05
N GLY A 338 15.88 2.70 9.98
CA GLY A 338 15.30 1.36 10.05
C GLY A 338 14.42 1.04 8.83
N PRO A 339 13.70 -0.10 8.87
CA PRO A 339 12.85 -0.52 7.78
C PRO A 339 11.78 0.54 7.42
N PRO A 340 11.50 0.76 6.12
CA PRO A 340 10.43 1.63 5.69
C PRO A 340 9.07 1.02 6.05
N GLY A 341 8.08 1.86 6.34
CA GLY A 341 6.73 1.43 6.74
C GLY A 341 5.62 2.06 5.89
N LYS A 342 4.40 1.51 5.94
CA LYS A 342 3.17 2.07 5.34
C LYS A 342 2.89 3.49 5.85
N ASP A 343 3.17 3.72 7.13
CA ASP A 343 3.07 4.99 7.86
C ASP A 343 4.36 5.80 7.82
N PHE A 344 5.48 5.19 7.43
CA PHE A 344 6.81 5.81 7.37
C PHE A 344 7.54 5.47 6.07
N ARG A 345 7.02 6.00 4.96
CA ARG A 345 7.55 5.78 3.60
C ARG A 345 8.68 6.75 3.24
N PHE A 346 9.76 6.75 4.01
CA PHE A 346 10.93 7.62 3.72
C PHE A 346 11.52 7.31 2.33
N CYS A 347 11.53 6.03 1.93
CA CYS A 347 12.03 5.58 0.63
C CYS A 347 11.35 6.30 -0.54
N CYS A 348 10.04 6.55 -0.49
CA CYS A 348 9.34 7.31 -1.54
C CYS A 348 9.83 8.76 -1.65
N LYS A 349 10.27 9.37 -0.54
CA LYS A 349 10.77 10.75 -0.54
C LYS A 349 12.16 10.83 -1.14
N ILE A 350 13.03 9.91 -0.72
CA ILE A 350 14.45 9.89 -1.10
C ILE A 350 14.64 9.37 -2.51
N LEU A 351 14.02 8.23 -2.85
CA LEU A 351 14.32 7.49 -4.08
C LEU A 351 13.41 7.86 -5.25
N LYS A 352 12.24 8.48 -4.99
CA LYS A 352 11.24 8.74 -6.04
C LYS A 352 10.92 10.21 -6.20
N ILE A 353 10.53 10.88 -5.12
CA ILE A 353 9.99 12.25 -5.20
C ILE A 353 11.08 13.30 -5.46
N GLY A 354 12.23 13.20 -4.78
CA GLY A 354 13.38 14.05 -5.06
C GLY A 354 13.86 13.88 -6.50
N PRO A 355 14.23 12.65 -6.91
CA PRO A 355 14.69 12.37 -8.28
C PRO A 355 13.69 12.74 -9.37
N MET A 356 12.37 12.57 -9.15
CA MET A 356 11.36 12.99 -10.12
C MET A 356 11.37 14.51 -10.36
N HIS A 357 11.62 15.31 -9.31
CA HIS A 357 11.74 16.75 -9.47
C HIS A 357 12.90 17.10 -10.40
N ASP A 358 14.06 16.49 -10.18
CA ASP A 358 15.28 16.75 -10.94
C ASP A 358 15.15 16.26 -12.38
N LEU A 359 14.51 15.10 -12.59
CA LEU A 359 14.22 14.56 -13.91
C LEU A 359 13.30 15.47 -14.72
N ILE A 360 12.29 16.09 -14.10
CA ILE A 360 11.41 17.06 -14.77
C ILE A 360 12.22 18.27 -15.22
N GLU A 361 13.07 18.83 -14.34
CA GLU A 361 13.90 19.99 -14.68
C GLU A 361 14.86 19.70 -15.83
N GLN A 362 15.51 18.53 -15.81
CA GLN A 362 16.49 18.12 -16.82
C GLN A 362 15.85 17.84 -18.19
N CYS A 363 14.69 17.17 -18.22
CA CYS A 363 14.12 16.65 -19.46
C CYS A 363 12.96 17.45 -20.03
N VAL A 364 12.30 18.27 -19.21
CA VAL A 364 11.08 18.98 -19.59
C VAL A 364 11.23 20.49 -19.40
N GLY A 365 11.91 20.92 -18.32
CA GLY A 365 12.12 22.32 -17.97
C GLY A 365 11.47 22.69 -16.63
N GLU A 366 11.12 23.96 -16.45
CA GLU A 366 10.72 24.48 -15.13
C GLU A 366 9.45 23.85 -14.55
N LYS A 367 8.48 23.47 -15.40
CA LYS A 367 7.21 22.88 -14.99
C LYS A 367 6.65 21.96 -16.06
N THR A 368 5.80 21.01 -15.66
CA THR A 368 5.10 20.11 -16.58
C THR A 368 3.65 19.85 -16.15
N LEU A 369 2.80 19.64 -17.16
CA LEU A 369 1.53 18.92 -17.01
C LEU A 369 1.82 17.42 -17.16
N SER A 370 1.91 16.71 -16.04
CA SER A 370 2.23 15.29 -16.01
C SER A 370 0.98 14.42 -15.99
N ILE A 371 0.85 13.58 -17.00
CA ILE A 371 -0.15 12.52 -17.08
C ILE A 371 0.32 11.35 -16.22
N VAL A 372 -0.58 10.84 -15.38
CA VAL A 372 -0.29 9.74 -14.45
C VAL A 372 -1.39 8.69 -14.50
N GLY A 373 -1.02 7.42 -14.37
CA GLY A 373 -1.95 6.27 -14.41
C GLY A 373 -2.72 6.01 -13.10
N GLN A 374 -3.05 7.05 -12.32
CA GLN A 374 -3.73 6.88 -11.03
C GLN A 374 -5.23 6.60 -11.24
N ARG A 375 -5.78 5.60 -10.53
CA ARG A 375 -7.22 5.25 -10.56
C ARG A 375 -7.86 5.34 -9.19
N ALA A 376 -9.15 5.67 -9.15
CA ALA A 376 -9.92 5.77 -7.92
C ALA A 376 -9.98 4.44 -7.15
N TYR A 377 -10.08 3.32 -7.87
CA TYR A 377 -10.28 1.98 -7.32
C TYR A 377 -9.05 1.38 -6.63
N GLU A 378 -7.90 2.06 -6.66
CA GLU A 378 -6.67 1.56 -6.02
C GLU A 378 -6.59 1.85 -4.51
N SER A 379 -7.23 2.91 -4.02
CA SER A 379 -7.29 3.25 -2.59
C SER A 379 -8.29 4.37 -2.25
N ILE A 380 -8.68 4.48 -0.98
CA ILE A 380 -9.55 5.58 -0.47
C ILE A 380 -8.95 6.96 -0.78
N GLN A 381 -7.63 7.10 -0.66
CA GLN A 381 -6.96 8.38 -0.89
C GLN A 381 -7.04 8.80 -2.36
N ARG A 382 -6.87 7.84 -3.28
CA ARG A 382 -6.97 8.06 -4.73
C ARG A 382 -8.42 8.26 -5.17
N ALA A 383 -9.40 7.61 -4.54
CA ALA A 383 -10.82 7.89 -4.80
C ALA A 383 -11.22 9.33 -4.44
N LYS A 384 -10.59 9.91 -3.41
CA LYS A 384 -10.82 11.30 -2.96
C LYS A 384 -9.96 12.34 -3.68
N SER A 385 -8.99 11.95 -4.50
CA SER A 385 -8.12 12.90 -5.17
C SER A 385 -8.86 13.65 -6.27
N TYR A 386 -8.49 14.92 -6.46
CA TYR A 386 -8.94 15.69 -7.61
C TYR A 386 -8.42 15.07 -8.91
N HIS A 387 -9.13 15.32 -10.00
CA HIS A 387 -8.75 14.84 -11.33
C HIS A 387 -7.46 15.50 -11.85
N VAL A 388 -7.23 16.75 -11.42
CA VAL A 388 -6.00 17.52 -11.63
C VAL A 388 -5.54 18.02 -10.26
N TRP A 389 -4.28 17.83 -9.90
CA TRP A 389 -3.74 18.25 -8.61
C TRP A 389 -2.24 18.54 -8.67
N SER A 390 -1.75 19.43 -7.80
CA SER A 390 -0.32 19.59 -7.57
C SER A 390 0.11 18.80 -6.34
N ASN A 391 1.28 18.18 -6.41
CA ASN A 391 1.90 17.57 -5.25
C ASN A 391 2.79 18.63 -4.57
N PRO A 392 2.58 19.00 -3.30
CA PRO A 392 3.44 19.96 -2.61
C PRO A 392 4.91 19.55 -2.61
N TRP A 393 5.16 18.24 -2.73
CA TRP A 393 6.48 17.65 -2.78
C TRP A 393 7.08 17.58 -4.18
N ILE A 394 6.40 17.98 -5.25
CA ILE A 394 6.97 18.10 -6.60
C ILE A 394 6.32 19.35 -7.24
N PRO A 395 6.74 20.57 -6.83
CA PRO A 395 6.05 21.82 -7.17
C PRO A 395 6.13 22.16 -8.67
N ASN A 396 7.09 21.57 -9.38
CA ASN A 396 7.21 21.65 -10.84
C ASN A 396 6.29 20.68 -11.59
N GLN A 397 5.47 19.89 -10.89
CA GLN A 397 4.57 18.91 -11.50
C GLN A 397 3.10 19.18 -11.18
N LEU A 398 2.33 19.51 -12.23
CA LEU A 398 0.87 19.47 -12.19
C LEU A 398 0.40 18.09 -12.69
N ASN A 399 -0.18 17.29 -11.81
CA ASN A 399 -0.62 15.94 -12.13
C ASN A 399 -2.04 15.92 -12.68
N PHE A 400 -2.27 15.04 -13.65
CA PHE A 400 -3.57 14.77 -14.26
C PHE A 400 -3.69 13.28 -14.59
N THR A 401 -4.86 12.69 -14.35
CA THR A 401 -5.12 11.28 -14.67
C THR A 401 -6.35 11.14 -15.59
N PRO A 402 -6.17 10.69 -16.84
CA PRO A 402 -7.28 10.51 -17.78
C PRO A 402 -8.10 9.24 -17.51
N ILE A 403 -7.59 8.33 -16.68
CA ILE A 403 -8.19 7.03 -16.41
C ILE A 403 -8.73 6.91 -14.97
N GLN A 404 -8.98 8.04 -14.28
CA GLN A 404 -9.41 8.08 -12.88
C GLN A 404 -10.56 7.10 -12.55
N LYS A 405 -11.52 6.92 -13.47
CA LYS A 405 -12.71 6.09 -13.30
C LYS A 405 -12.58 4.66 -13.82
N TRP A 406 -11.45 4.30 -14.43
CA TRP A 406 -11.23 2.97 -14.98
C TRP A 406 -11.01 1.98 -13.83
N THR A 407 -11.60 0.79 -13.93
CA THR A 407 -11.23 -0.35 -13.08
C THR A 407 -10.06 -1.11 -13.70
N ALA A 408 -9.45 -2.03 -12.96
CA ALA A 408 -8.39 -2.89 -13.48
C ALA A 408 -8.89 -3.71 -14.69
N LEU A 409 -10.16 -4.12 -14.71
CA LEU A 409 -10.74 -4.84 -15.84
C LEU A 409 -10.86 -3.96 -17.09
N HIS A 410 -11.17 -2.66 -16.95
CA HIS A 410 -11.13 -1.72 -18.07
C HIS A 410 -9.71 -1.64 -18.66
N VAL A 411 -8.71 -1.48 -17.79
CA VAL A 411 -7.29 -1.39 -18.16
C VAL A 411 -6.84 -2.65 -18.90
N TRP A 412 -7.14 -3.83 -18.36
CA TRP A 412 -6.73 -5.10 -18.97
C TRP A 412 -7.43 -5.38 -20.30
N LEU A 413 -8.75 -5.17 -20.38
CA LEU A 413 -9.46 -5.35 -21.64
C LEU A 413 -8.98 -4.36 -22.71
N TYR A 414 -8.60 -3.14 -22.33
CA TYR A 414 -8.00 -2.17 -23.25
C TYR A 414 -6.59 -2.61 -23.70
N ILE A 415 -5.74 -3.09 -22.79
CA ILE A 415 -4.43 -3.67 -23.12
C ILE A 415 -4.57 -4.82 -24.13
N PHE A 416 -5.53 -5.72 -23.91
CA PHE A 416 -5.80 -6.83 -24.82
C PHE A 416 -6.38 -6.37 -26.16
N GLN A 417 -7.25 -5.34 -26.17
CA GLN A 417 -7.80 -4.76 -27.40
C GLN A 417 -6.71 -4.16 -28.28
N GLU A 418 -5.79 -3.40 -27.67
CA GLU A 418 -4.72 -2.70 -28.36
C GLU A 418 -3.47 -3.58 -28.55
N GLN A 419 -3.51 -4.83 -28.07
CA GLN A 419 -2.40 -5.80 -28.13
C GLN A 419 -1.08 -5.24 -27.57
N LEU A 420 -1.16 -4.52 -26.44
CA LEU A 420 0.00 -3.86 -25.86
C LEU A 420 0.93 -4.86 -25.18
N TYR A 421 2.24 -4.71 -25.40
CA TYR A 421 3.26 -5.41 -24.63
C TYR A 421 3.27 -4.87 -23.18
N TYR A 422 2.87 -5.71 -22.23
CA TYR A 422 2.81 -5.37 -20.80
C TYR A 422 3.90 -6.09 -20.01
N ASN A 423 4.20 -5.55 -18.83
CA ASN A 423 5.26 -6.05 -17.96
C ASN A 423 5.03 -7.53 -17.58
N PRO A 424 6.02 -8.41 -17.79
CA PRO A 424 5.86 -9.86 -17.61
C PRO A 424 5.53 -10.26 -16.16
N LEU A 425 5.86 -9.43 -15.16
CA LEU A 425 5.58 -9.75 -13.75
C LEU A 425 4.08 -9.86 -13.41
N TYR A 426 3.18 -9.36 -14.28
CA TYR A 426 1.75 -9.66 -14.14
C TYR A 426 1.45 -11.14 -14.37
N GLU A 427 2.16 -11.79 -15.30
CA GLU A 427 2.05 -13.24 -15.56
C GLU A 427 2.53 -14.07 -14.37
N GLU A 428 3.51 -13.54 -13.61
CA GLU A 428 4.06 -14.10 -12.36
C GLU A 428 3.14 -13.92 -11.13
N GLY A 429 1.98 -13.29 -11.30
CA GLY A 429 0.96 -13.13 -10.25
C GLY A 429 1.08 -11.85 -9.43
N LEU A 430 1.92 -10.88 -9.84
CA LEU A 430 1.97 -9.56 -9.19
C LEU A 430 0.86 -8.64 -9.73
N ALA A 431 -0.14 -8.34 -8.91
CA ALA A 431 -1.25 -7.46 -9.30
C ALA A 431 -0.86 -5.96 -9.44
N ARG A 432 0.23 -5.55 -8.80
CA ARG A 432 0.78 -4.19 -8.82
C ARG A 432 2.30 -4.26 -8.88
N ILE A 433 2.88 -3.48 -9.79
CA ILE A 433 4.32 -3.41 -10.04
C ILE A 433 4.87 -2.08 -9.52
N GLY A 434 6.02 -2.18 -8.86
CA GLY A 434 6.81 -1.08 -8.32
C GLY A 434 8.00 -1.68 -7.58
N CYS A 435 8.52 -0.99 -6.56
CA CYS A 435 9.67 -1.50 -5.82
C CYS A 435 9.40 -2.88 -5.17
N TRP A 436 10.33 -3.82 -5.30
CA TRP A 436 10.15 -5.20 -4.85
C TRP A 436 9.97 -5.35 -3.33
N LEU A 437 10.57 -4.48 -2.51
CA LEU A 437 10.39 -4.44 -1.05
C LEU A 437 9.35 -3.42 -0.55
N CYS A 438 8.45 -2.94 -1.42
CA CYS A 438 7.55 -1.83 -1.07
C CYS A 438 6.74 -2.13 0.20
N PRO A 439 6.84 -1.33 1.28
CA PRO A 439 6.12 -1.60 2.53
C PRO A 439 4.60 -1.48 2.36
N ALA A 440 4.12 -0.88 1.27
CA ALA A 440 2.69 -0.80 0.97
C ALA A 440 2.08 -2.14 0.55
N SER A 441 2.90 -3.09 0.10
CA SER A 441 2.48 -4.44 -0.28
C SER A 441 1.96 -5.24 0.90
N ASN A 442 1.15 -6.25 0.61
CA ASN A 442 0.66 -7.23 1.58
C ASN A 442 1.73 -8.32 1.81
N GLN A 443 1.68 -9.02 2.94
CA GLN A 443 2.63 -10.10 3.25
C GLN A 443 2.53 -11.22 2.22
N GLY A 444 1.31 -11.58 1.80
CA GLY A 444 1.12 -12.59 0.75
C GLY A 444 1.81 -12.21 -0.57
N VAL A 445 1.96 -10.91 -0.88
CA VAL A 445 2.73 -10.47 -2.05
C VAL A 445 4.23 -10.72 -1.85
N PHE A 446 4.75 -10.55 -0.64
CA PHE A 446 6.15 -10.90 -0.36
C PHE A 446 6.42 -12.39 -0.44
N GLU A 447 5.46 -13.25 -0.05
CA GLU A 447 5.60 -14.70 -0.28
C GLU A 447 5.66 -15.04 -1.76
N ILE A 448 4.90 -14.33 -2.62
CA ILE A 448 5.04 -14.45 -4.08
C ILE A 448 6.44 -13.99 -4.52
N ILE A 449 6.92 -12.85 -4.02
CA ILE A 449 8.23 -12.31 -4.38
C ILE A 449 9.38 -13.24 -3.95
N LYS A 450 9.30 -13.88 -2.78
CA LYS A 450 10.27 -14.90 -2.34
C LYS A 450 10.34 -16.09 -3.29
N GLU A 451 9.21 -16.46 -3.85
CA GLU A 451 9.09 -17.58 -4.79
C GLU A 451 9.74 -17.25 -6.14
N ILE A 452 9.48 -16.06 -6.68
CA ILE A 452 9.98 -15.66 -8.01
C ILE A 452 11.39 -15.04 -7.97
N HIS A 453 11.78 -14.43 -6.86
CA HIS A 453 13.05 -13.73 -6.66
C HIS A 453 13.65 -13.97 -5.27
N PRO A 454 14.07 -15.21 -4.96
CA PRO A 454 14.69 -15.53 -3.67
C PRO A 454 15.94 -14.69 -3.43
N ASP A 455 16.75 -14.43 -4.46
CA ASP A 455 18.00 -13.68 -4.33
C ASP A 455 17.75 -12.22 -3.91
N LEU A 456 16.84 -11.51 -4.60
CA LEU A 456 16.47 -10.13 -4.23
C LEU A 456 15.91 -10.06 -2.80
N TRP A 457 15.10 -11.05 -2.42
CA TRP A 457 14.50 -11.07 -1.09
C TRP A 457 15.51 -11.39 0.01
N SER A 458 16.50 -12.25 -0.27
CA SER A 458 17.44 -12.77 0.73
C SER A 458 18.25 -11.67 1.44
N ASP A 459 18.70 -10.66 0.69
CA ASP A 459 19.42 -9.50 1.25
C ASP A 459 18.53 -8.69 2.20
N TRP A 460 17.28 -8.48 1.80
CA TRP A 460 16.31 -7.75 2.61
C TRP A 460 15.91 -8.52 3.87
N GLU A 461 15.68 -9.82 3.75
CA GLU A 461 15.38 -10.70 4.87
C GLU A 461 16.53 -10.76 5.87
N THR A 462 17.78 -10.82 5.39
CA THR A 462 18.98 -10.78 6.22
C THR A 462 19.05 -9.47 7.04
N PHE A 463 18.78 -8.33 6.40
CA PHE A 463 18.70 -7.05 7.11
C PHE A 463 17.59 -7.04 8.16
N LEU A 464 16.38 -7.49 7.80
CA LEU A 464 15.26 -7.53 8.73
C LEU A 464 15.52 -8.45 9.92
N GLU A 465 16.11 -9.62 9.69
CA GLU A 465 16.41 -10.58 10.76
C GLU A 465 17.50 -10.06 11.70
N THR A 466 18.50 -9.37 11.16
CA THR A 466 19.52 -8.66 11.97
C THR A 466 18.87 -7.60 12.84
N TRP A 467 18.05 -6.73 12.23
CA TRP A 467 17.31 -5.69 12.94
C TRP A 467 16.40 -6.27 14.03
N ARG A 468 15.69 -7.37 13.72
CA ARG A 468 14.79 -8.07 14.64
C ARG A 468 15.55 -8.56 15.88
N LYS A 469 16.73 -9.14 15.71
CA LYS A 469 17.56 -9.65 16.81
C LYS A 469 18.10 -8.51 17.67
N GLU A 470 18.67 -7.48 17.05
CA GLU A 470 19.23 -6.30 17.75
C GLU A 470 18.17 -5.60 18.62
N HIS A 471 16.94 -5.51 18.13
CA HIS A 471 15.83 -4.84 18.81
C HIS A 471 14.92 -5.79 19.62
N GLN A 472 15.31 -7.06 19.77
CA GLN A 472 14.58 -8.08 20.54
C GLN A 472 13.10 -8.21 20.13
N LEU A 473 12.84 -8.16 18.83
CA LEU A 473 11.50 -8.20 18.25
C LEU A 473 11.02 -9.65 18.07
N PRO A 474 9.70 -9.92 18.17
CA PRO A 474 9.16 -11.27 17.99
C PRO A 474 9.36 -11.76 16.55
N LYS A 475 9.34 -13.09 16.34
CA LYS A 475 9.40 -13.73 15.01
C LYS A 475 8.41 -13.09 14.04
N GLU A 476 7.19 -12.88 14.51
CA GLU A 476 6.06 -12.37 13.75
C GLU A 476 6.31 -10.96 13.22
N TRP A 477 7.25 -10.21 13.84
CA TRP A 477 7.66 -8.92 13.31
C TRP A 477 8.18 -9.01 11.88
N LEU A 478 8.89 -10.09 11.57
CA LEU A 478 9.36 -10.42 10.23
C LEU A 478 8.30 -11.21 9.47
N THR A 479 7.82 -12.34 10.00
CA THR A 479 6.99 -13.30 9.22
C THR A 479 5.59 -12.78 8.89
N TRP A 480 5.00 -11.92 9.73
CA TRP A 480 3.74 -11.23 9.40
C TRP A 480 3.97 -9.88 8.73
N GLY A 481 5.24 -9.51 8.50
CA GLY A 481 5.65 -8.24 7.95
C GLY A 481 5.27 -7.05 8.81
N LEU A 482 5.29 -7.17 10.15
CA LEU A 482 4.91 -6.08 11.05
C LEU A 482 5.89 -4.90 10.99
N TRP A 483 7.12 -5.12 10.52
CA TRP A 483 8.10 -4.07 10.20
C TRP A 483 7.55 -2.97 9.29
N ARG A 484 6.50 -3.26 8.52
CA ARG A 484 5.79 -2.30 7.67
C ARG A 484 5.01 -1.24 8.45
N TRP A 485 5.00 -1.23 9.78
CA TRP A 485 4.32 -0.21 10.57
C TRP A 485 5.19 0.24 11.75
N LYS A 486 5.23 1.55 11.99
CA LYS A 486 5.72 2.09 13.27
C LYS A 486 4.64 2.01 14.34
N GLU A 487 3.39 2.26 13.96
CA GLU A 487 2.21 2.04 14.82
C GLU A 487 1.29 0.99 14.20
N LEU A 488 1.14 -0.15 14.89
CA LEU A 488 0.36 -1.27 14.34
C LEU A 488 -1.14 -0.95 14.23
N PRO A 489 -1.81 -1.33 13.13
CA PRO A 489 -3.26 -1.23 13.01
C PRO A 489 -4.01 -2.03 14.10
N LYS A 490 -5.18 -1.54 14.52
CA LYS A 490 -5.97 -2.17 15.60
C LYS A 490 -6.37 -3.62 15.31
N ASN A 491 -6.63 -3.98 14.06
CA ASN A 491 -6.95 -5.36 13.67
C ASN A 491 -5.74 -6.28 13.85
N ILE A 492 -4.55 -5.84 13.44
CA ILE A 492 -3.30 -6.59 13.64
C ILE A 492 -2.96 -6.72 15.13
N GLN A 493 -3.16 -5.67 15.94
CA GLN A 493 -2.97 -5.76 17.40
C GLN A 493 -3.91 -6.80 18.04
N LYS A 494 -5.16 -6.89 17.57
CA LYS A 494 -6.12 -7.91 18.02
C LYS A 494 -5.68 -9.32 17.62
N LEU A 495 -5.25 -9.49 16.37
CA LEU A 495 -4.74 -10.77 15.87
C LEU A 495 -3.54 -11.26 16.70
N ALA A 496 -2.57 -10.38 16.92
CA ALA A 496 -1.41 -10.65 17.76
C ALA A 496 -1.81 -11.04 19.19
N THR A 497 -2.74 -10.31 19.81
CA THR A 497 -3.24 -10.62 21.16
C THR A 497 -3.92 -12.00 21.20
N MET A 498 -4.74 -12.32 20.20
CA MET A 498 -5.42 -13.61 20.09
C MET A 498 -4.45 -14.78 19.93
N LYS A 499 -3.28 -14.54 19.33
CA LYS A 499 -2.23 -15.55 19.10
C LYS A 499 -1.11 -15.53 20.13
N GLY A 500 -1.22 -14.71 21.19
CA GLY A 500 -0.21 -14.63 22.23
C GLY A 500 1.09 -13.97 21.80
N VAL A 501 1.10 -13.24 20.68
CA VAL A 501 2.29 -12.55 20.17
C VAL A 501 2.59 -11.33 21.05
N ASN A 502 3.82 -11.28 21.58
CA ASN A 502 4.24 -10.18 22.46
C ASN A 502 4.55 -8.91 21.66
N LEU A 503 3.65 -7.92 21.75
CA LEU A 503 3.80 -6.61 21.12
C LEU A 503 4.32 -5.52 22.10
N ALA A 504 5.11 -5.88 23.12
CA ALA A 504 5.63 -4.91 24.09
C ALA A 504 6.40 -3.75 23.43
N TYR A 505 7.12 -4.02 22.32
CA TYR A 505 7.82 -3.01 21.54
C TYR A 505 6.89 -1.92 20.96
N ASN A 506 5.62 -2.25 20.73
CA ASN A 506 4.61 -1.33 20.20
C ASN A 506 3.99 -0.42 21.29
N ARG A 507 4.29 -0.66 22.58
CA ARG A 507 3.80 0.14 23.73
C ARG A 507 4.87 1.00 24.39
N SER A 508 6.15 0.68 24.20
CA SER A 508 7.21 1.55 24.66
C SER A 508 7.22 2.84 23.83
N PRO A 509 7.40 4.03 24.44
CA PRO A 509 7.86 5.22 23.72
C PRO A 509 9.32 5.05 23.25
N ALA A 510 9.71 3.82 22.93
CA ALA A 510 11.04 3.44 22.51
C ALA A 510 11.26 4.08 21.15
N ARG A 511 12.09 5.13 21.19
CA ARG A 511 12.85 5.72 20.09
C ARG A 511 12.16 5.62 18.75
N SER A 512 11.61 6.73 18.28
CA SER A 512 11.16 6.88 16.90
C SER A 512 12.31 6.54 15.92
N SER A 513 12.40 5.26 15.57
CA SER A 513 13.11 4.65 14.44
C SER A 513 14.39 5.34 13.96
N GLY A 514 15.51 4.75 14.36
CA GLY A 514 16.90 5.10 14.08
C GLY A 514 17.67 5.06 15.38
N ASP A 515 18.91 4.58 15.37
CA ASP A 515 19.80 4.70 16.51
C ASP A 515 20.26 6.16 16.60
N TRP A 516 19.30 7.03 16.91
CA TRP A 516 19.52 8.46 17.05
C TRP A 516 20.16 8.67 18.40
N ASP A 517 21.46 8.97 18.39
CA ASP A 517 22.25 9.22 19.60
C ASP A 517 21.80 10.48 20.36
N LEU A 518 20.95 11.31 19.75
CA LEU A 518 20.48 12.55 20.31
C LEU A 518 19.05 12.40 20.84
N ASP A 519 18.87 12.70 22.12
CA ASP A 519 17.57 12.82 22.79
C ASP A 519 17.38 14.24 23.29
N PHE A 520 16.15 14.68 23.50
CA PHE A 520 15.84 16.00 24.07
C PHE A 520 14.75 15.95 25.14
N THR A 521 15.02 16.63 26.26
CA THR A 521 14.11 16.80 27.39
C THR A 521 13.81 18.29 27.58
N ILE A 522 12.60 18.63 28.03
CA ILE A 522 12.18 20.02 28.23
C ILE A 522 11.23 20.16 29.42
N THR A 523 11.40 21.26 30.16
CA THR A 523 10.60 21.65 31.32
C THR A 523 10.15 23.12 31.17
N GLU A 524 8.89 23.41 31.49
CA GLU A 524 8.32 24.77 31.48
C GLU A 524 8.28 25.34 32.91
N GLY A 525 8.59 26.63 33.09
CA GLY A 525 8.55 27.30 34.39
C GLY A 525 8.37 28.82 34.30
N VAL A 526 7.89 29.44 35.39
CA VAL A 526 7.77 30.89 35.52
C VAL A 526 9.12 31.46 35.95
N SER A 527 9.63 32.47 35.24
CA SER A 527 10.92 33.07 35.55
C SER A 527 10.79 33.99 36.77
N PRO A 528 11.49 33.73 37.89
CA PRO A 528 11.35 34.52 39.12
C PRO A 528 11.96 35.93 39.03
N CYS A 529 12.72 36.22 37.97
CA CYS A 529 13.59 37.41 37.89
C CYS A 529 12.98 38.61 37.13
N LYS A 530 11.80 38.47 36.52
CA LYS A 530 11.00 39.56 35.92
C LYS A 530 9.51 39.25 36.11
N PHE A 531 8.74 40.20 36.66
CA PHE A 531 7.28 40.10 36.69
C PHE A 531 6.74 39.83 35.27
N GLY A 532 6.19 38.63 35.04
CA GLY A 532 5.51 38.25 33.79
C GLY A 532 6.36 37.54 32.72
N GLY A 533 7.61 37.13 33.01
CA GLY A 533 8.44 36.38 32.05
C GLY A 533 8.30 34.85 32.18
N TYR A 534 8.13 34.15 31.07
CA TYR A 534 8.14 32.68 31.02
C TYR A 534 9.49 32.17 30.52
N SER A 535 9.93 31.03 31.07
CA SER A 535 11.15 30.35 30.66
C SER A 535 10.89 28.87 30.34
N MET A 536 11.53 28.39 29.28
CA MET A 536 11.61 26.96 28.98
C MET A 536 13.07 26.54 29.05
N GLU A 537 13.34 25.50 29.82
CA GLU A 537 14.69 24.92 29.94
C GLU A 537 14.64 23.50 29.38
N GLY A 538 15.58 23.17 28.52
CA GLY A 538 15.70 21.85 27.92
C GLY A 538 17.15 21.40 27.82
N ALA A 539 17.36 20.12 27.58
CA ALA A 539 18.68 19.54 27.45
C ALA A 539 18.67 18.42 26.41
N PHE A 540 19.64 18.47 25.52
CA PHE A 540 20.01 17.39 24.63
C PHE A 540 20.90 16.36 25.35
N SER A 541 20.87 15.09 24.93
CA SER A 541 21.62 13.99 25.57
C SER A 541 23.14 14.08 25.45
N ARG A 542 23.65 14.86 24.49
CA ARG A 542 25.10 15.04 24.24
C ARG A 542 25.42 16.46 23.78
N GLY A 543 26.72 16.74 23.71
CA GLY A 543 27.25 17.99 23.15
C GLY A 543 26.92 18.16 21.67
N LEU A 544 26.92 19.42 21.22
CA LEU A 544 26.38 19.85 19.93
C LEU A 544 27.37 20.66 19.10
N ASN A 545 27.29 20.54 17.77
CA ASN A 545 28.07 21.35 16.84
C ASN A 545 27.35 22.68 16.56
N LEU A 546 27.55 23.67 17.45
CA LEU A 546 26.89 24.97 17.36
C LEU A 546 27.15 25.74 16.04
N PRO A 547 28.38 25.79 15.48
CA PRO A 547 28.61 26.40 14.17
C PRO A 547 27.75 25.78 13.07
N ARG A 548 27.59 24.46 13.07
CA ARG A 548 26.74 23.76 12.12
C ARG A 548 25.28 24.14 12.34
N ILE A 549 24.78 24.06 13.57
CA ILE A 549 23.39 24.38 13.94
C ILE A 549 23.02 25.81 13.59
N GLN A 550 23.95 26.76 13.71
CA GLN A 550 23.73 28.17 13.39
C GLN A 550 23.09 28.34 12.00
N SER A 551 23.66 27.68 10.99
CA SER A 551 23.17 27.77 9.60
C SER A 551 21.74 27.25 9.41
N PHE A 552 21.30 26.31 10.24
CA PHE A 552 19.93 25.79 10.24
C PHE A 552 18.97 26.71 10.99
N TRP A 553 19.42 27.30 12.10
CA TRP A 553 18.64 28.28 12.85
C TRP A 553 18.46 29.59 12.05
N ASP A 554 19.45 29.99 11.25
CA ASP A 554 19.41 31.19 10.39
C ASP A 554 18.31 31.14 9.31
N ILE A 555 17.77 29.95 9.01
CA ILE A 555 16.59 29.76 8.15
C ILE A 555 15.35 30.40 8.79
N HIS A 556 15.27 30.39 10.12
CA HIS A 556 14.08 30.79 10.87
C HIS A 556 14.18 32.15 11.51
N THR A 557 15.38 32.54 11.96
CA THR A 557 15.58 33.75 12.75
C THR A 557 17.04 34.20 12.71
N LYS A 558 17.34 35.43 13.12
CA LYS A 558 18.73 35.89 13.21
C LYS A 558 19.43 35.22 14.38
N THR A 559 20.61 34.69 14.14
CA THR A 559 21.43 34.07 15.18
C THR A 559 22.74 34.82 15.44
N ASN A 560 23.33 34.55 16.60
CA ASN A 560 24.66 35.01 16.99
C ASN A 560 25.37 33.86 17.71
N TYR A 561 26.44 33.36 17.10
CA TYR A 561 27.32 32.35 17.67
C TYR A 561 28.54 32.99 18.32
N SER A 562 28.84 32.60 19.56
CA SER A 562 30.04 33.00 20.29
C SER A 562 30.89 31.77 20.60
N SER A 563 32.01 31.62 19.89
CA SER A 563 32.97 30.52 20.10
C SER A 563 33.57 30.54 21.51
N ASN A 564 33.93 31.73 22.01
CA ASN A 564 34.55 31.90 23.33
C ASN A 564 33.62 31.49 24.48
N LEU A 565 32.30 31.66 24.30
CA LEU A 565 31.31 31.32 25.32
C LEU A 565 30.67 29.94 25.10
N GLY A 566 30.89 29.31 23.93
CA GLY A 566 30.24 28.05 23.56
C GLY A 566 28.72 28.17 23.48
N ILE A 567 28.22 29.30 22.94
CA ILE A 567 26.79 29.64 22.94
C ILE A 567 26.34 30.05 21.54
N LEU A 568 25.15 29.56 21.14
CA LEU A 568 24.38 30.03 20.00
C LEU A 568 23.09 30.71 20.49
N ARG A 569 22.90 31.99 20.17
CA ARG A 569 21.68 32.74 20.52
C ARG A 569 20.82 32.99 19.28
N ALA A 570 19.53 32.73 19.38
CA ALA A 570 18.51 33.18 18.45
C ALA A 570 17.66 34.27 19.10
N LYS A 571 17.40 35.36 18.38
CA LYS A 571 16.49 36.43 18.83
C LYS A 571 15.40 36.65 17.79
N THR A 572 14.15 36.49 18.19
CA THR A 572 12.97 36.68 17.32
C THR A 572 12.49 38.13 17.34
N GLU A 573 11.61 38.48 16.41
CA GLU A 573 10.98 39.82 16.35
C GLU A 573 10.08 40.10 17.56
N ASP A 574 9.51 39.05 18.18
CA ASP A 574 8.64 39.11 19.35
C ASP A 574 9.39 39.16 20.70
N ASP A 575 10.66 39.60 20.71
CA ASP A 575 11.57 39.64 21.87
C ASP A 575 11.78 38.30 22.59
N ILE A 576 11.59 37.18 21.89
CA ILE A 576 11.90 35.84 22.40
C ILE A 576 13.41 35.61 22.22
N SER A 577 14.07 35.22 23.31
CA SER A 577 15.49 34.88 23.32
C SER A 577 15.66 33.39 23.58
N ILE A 578 16.33 32.69 22.67
CA ILE A 578 16.64 31.26 22.78
C ILE A 578 18.15 31.10 22.74
N THR A 579 18.69 30.40 23.72
CA THR A 579 20.14 30.20 23.92
C THR A 579 20.42 28.71 23.95
N LEU A 580 21.25 28.23 23.03
CA LEU A 580 21.74 26.86 22.98
C LEU A 580 23.22 26.83 23.38
N PHE A 581 23.57 25.93 24.28
CA PHE A 581 24.92 25.75 24.81
C PHE A 581 25.58 24.53 24.18
N ALA A 582 26.91 24.57 24.03
CA ALA A 582 27.68 23.49 23.39
C ALA A 582 27.54 22.14 24.12
N ASN A 583 27.24 22.16 25.43
CA ASN A 583 26.97 20.97 26.23
C ASN A 583 25.56 20.36 26.02
N GLY A 584 24.75 20.92 25.12
CA GLY A 584 23.40 20.46 24.84
C GLY A 584 22.30 21.13 25.65
N THR A 585 22.60 22.08 26.54
CA THR A 585 21.55 22.81 27.29
C THR A 585 20.87 23.84 26.39
N LEU A 586 19.57 24.05 26.56
CA LEU A 586 18.76 25.06 25.87
C LEU A 586 17.95 25.86 26.88
N SER A 587 18.06 27.18 26.83
CA SER A 587 17.26 28.13 27.63
C SER A 587 16.50 29.06 26.71
N ALA A 588 15.18 29.13 26.85
CA ALA A 588 14.32 30.04 26.09
C ALA A 588 13.54 30.96 27.04
N ARG A 589 13.42 32.24 26.69
CA ARG A 589 12.77 33.27 27.50
C ARG A 589 11.89 34.16 26.62
N GLY A 590 10.72 34.54 27.13
CA GLY A 590 9.79 35.44 26.46
C GLY A 590 8.61 35.85 27.36
N SER A 591 7.66 36.59 26.79
CA SER A 591 6.50 37.17 27.50
C SER A 591 5.32 36.20 27.66
N ALA A 592 5.15 35.21 26.77
CA ALA A 592 4.07 34.24 26.81
C ALA A 592 4.52 32.84 26.32
N VAL A 593 4.13 31.78 27.03
CA VAL A 593 4.50 30.39 26.69
C VAL A 593 3.98 29.99 25.32
N GLU A 594 2.78 30.44 24.95
CA GLU A 594 2.12 30.15 23.69
C GLU A 594 2.91 30.68 22.48
N GLN A 595 3.70 31.74 22.68
CA GLN A 595 4.56 32.33 21.66
C GLN A 595 5.94 31.66 21.62
N ILE A 596 6.49 31.29 22.79
CA ILE A 596 7.82 30.65 22.90
C ILE A 596 7.79 29.21 22.38
N ARG A 597 6.71 28.47 22.66
CA ARG A 597 6.65 27.01 22.40
C ARG A 597 6.81 26.63 20.92
N PRO A 598 6.11 27.25 19.94
CA PRO A 598 6.25 26.87 18.54
C PRO A 598 7.65 27.14 17.99
N ILE A 599 8.30 28.22 18.44
CA ILE A 599 9.65 28.58 17.97
C ILE A 599 10.72 27.70 18.60
N VAL A 600 10.60 27.38 19.90
CA VAL A 600 11.48 26.41 20.56
C VAL A 600 11.34 25.03 19.91
N GLN A 601 10.12 24.57 19.66
CA GLN A 601 9.87 23.33 18.92
C GLN A 601 10.57 23.34 17.55
N THR A 602 10.43 24.42 16.79
CA THR A 602 11.05 24.55 15.46
C THR A 602 12.57 24.50 15.55
N LEU A 603 13.18 25.28 16.44
CA LEU A 603 14.64 25.34 16.56
C LEU A 603 15.24 24.06 17.14
N VAL A 604 14.54 23.38 18.06
CA VAL A 604 14.94 22.06 18.55
C VAL A 604 14.92 21.02 17.43
N LEU A 605 13.88 21.03 16.59
CA LEU A 605 13.84 20.15 15.42
C LEU A 605 14.95 20.47 14.40
N GLU A 606 15.36 21.74 14.27
CA GLU A 606 16.53 22.11 13.47
C GLU A 606 17.86 21.62 14.08
N VAL A 607 17.98 21.50 15.40
CA VAL A 607 19.14 20.84 16.03
C VAL A 607 19.23 19.38 15.59
N PHE A 608 18.11 18.63 15.69
CA PHE A 608 18.06 17.26 15.19
C PHE A 608 18.40 17.17 13.70
N ARG A 609 17.82 18.05 12.87
CA ARG A 609 18.13 18.07 11.43
C ARG A 609 19.59 18.39 11.12
N ALA A 610 20.23 19.25 11.90
CA ALA A 610 21.64 19.57 11.73
C ALA A 610 22.53 18.40 12.13
N GLU A 611 22.31 17.83 13.31
CA GLU A 611 23.15 16.78 13.92
C GLU A 611 22.97 15.40 13.28
N GLU A 612 21.76 15.09 12.80
CA GLU A 612 21.37 13.77 12.31
C GLU A 612 21.11 13.76 10.80
N CYS A 613 21.63 14.76 10.09
CA CYS A 613 21.47 14.86 8.65
C CYS A 613 21.97 13.59 7.95
N THR A 614 21.10 12.91 7.20
CA THR A 614 21.47 11.66 6.52
C THR A 614 22.08 11.84 5.15
N GLY A 615 22.16 13.08 4.64
CA GLY A 615 22.62 13.35 3.28
C GLY A 615 21.60 13.00 2.20
N CYS A 616 20.31 12.91 2.52
CA CYS A 616 19.28 12.49 1.57
C CYS A 616 19.01 13.47 0.41
N GLN A 617 19.66 14.62 0.40
CA GLN A 617 19.63 15.67 -0.64
C GLN A 617 18.27 16.29 -1.01
N VAL A 618 17.16 15.84 -0.43
CA VAL A 618 15.80 16.38 -0.66
C VAL A 618 15.71 17.90 -0.53
N CYS A 619 16.55 18.52 0.31
CA CYS A 619 16.54 19.98 0.46
C CYS A 619 17.30 20.74 -0.62
N LEU A 620 18.24 20.13 -1.35
CA LEU A 620 19.00 20.80 -2.42
C LEU A 620 18.04 21.24 -3.52
N SER A 621 17.22 20.31 -4.03
CA SER A 621 16.20 20.59 -5.07
C SER A 621 15.07 21.53 -4.62
N ARG A 622 15.08 21.99 -3.37
CA ARG A 622 14.09 22.95 -2.83
C ARG A 622 14.65 24.34 -2.61
N CYS A 623 15.96 24.51 -2.71
CA CYS A 623 16.59 25.79 -2.47
C CYS A 623 16.54 26.64 -3.74
N PRO A 624 15.79 27.76 -3.75
CA PRO A 624 15.66 28.60 -4.95
C PRO A 624 16.93 29.42 -5.27
N THR A 625 17.93 29.41 -4.38
CA THR A 625 19.14 30.21 -4.49
C THR A 625 20.42 29.39 -4.34
N GLU A 626 20.32 28.06 -4.45
CA GLU A 626 21.48 27.15 -4.33
C GLU A 626 22.30 27.34 -3.04
N ALA A 627 21.68 27.90 -2.00
CA ALA A 627 22.30 28.16 -0.71
C ALA A 627 22.60 26.88 0.09
N ILE A 628 22.34 25.70 -0.47
CA ILE A 628 22.47 24.41 0.20
C ILE A 628 23.46 23.56 -0.57
N ARG A 629 24.48 23.04 0.12
CA ARG A 629 25.55 22.22 -0.47
C ARG A 629 25.81 20.99 0.40
N LEU A 630 26.49 20.00 -0.17
CA LEU A 630 27.03 18.86 0.56
C LEU A 630 28.43 19.18 1.07
N ASN A 631 28.75 18.76 2.29
CA ASN A 631 30.13 18.75 2.79
C ASN A 631 30.83 17.43 2.43
N GLU A 632 32.07 17.27 2.89
CA GLU A 632 32.90 16.07 2.67
C GLU A 632 32.29 14.78 3.26
N ASP A 633 31.36 14.89 4.22
CA ASP A 633 30.64 13.78 4.85
C ASP A 633 29.25 13.51 4.22
N ASP A 634 28.99 14.06 3.02
CA ASP A 634 27.68 14.05 2.35
C ASP A 634 26.53 14.65 3.18
N GLN A 635 26.84 15.48 4.17
CA GLN A 635 25.85 16.18 4.97
C GLN A 635 25.56 17.58 4.45
N ILE A 636 24.35 18.04 4.73
CA ILE A 636 23.89 19.36 4.30
C ILE A 636 24.61 20.47 5.05
N THR A 637 25.07 21.47 4.30
CA THR A 637 25.53 22.78 4.77
C THR A 637 24.70 23.88 4.12
N ILE A 638 24.49 24.99 4.84
CA ILE A 638 23.65 26.09 4.39
C ILE A 638 24.45 27.39 4.45
N ASP A 639 24.62 28.02 3.28
CA ASP A 639 25.16 29.36 3.18
C ASP A 639 24.09 30.37 3.58
N SER A 640 24.25 30.93 4.78
CA SER A 640 23.29 31.87 5.36
C SER A 640 23.27 33.22 4.62
N SER A 641 24.31 33.55 3.85
CA SER A 641 24.35 34.78 3.06
C SER A 641 23.50 34.70 1.79
N SER A 642 23.46 33.52 1.16
CA SER A 642 22.65 33.23 -0.03
C SER A 642 21.23 32.75 0.30
N CYS A 643 20.93 32.46 1.57
CA CYS A 643 19.65 31.92 2.01
C CYS A 643 18.55 33.00 2.10
N THR A 644 17.44 32.79 1.37
CA THR A 644 16.26 33.67 1.38
C THR A 644 15.31 33.43 2.55
N ARG A 645 15.64 32.51 3.48
CA ARG A 645 14.81 32.16 4.64
C ARG A 645 13.39 31.70 4.28
N CYS A 646 13.22 31.11 3.09
CA CYS A 646 11.93 30.64 2.58
C CYS A 646 11.39 29.38 3.26
N LYS A 647 12.20 28.72 4.13
CA LYS A 647 11.87 27.52 4.92
C LYS A 647 11.47 26.28 4.10
N ARG A 648 11.63 26.28 2.76
CA ARG A 648 11.30 25.13 1.90
C ARG A 648 12.11 23.88 2.23
N CYS A 649 13.39 24.05 2.55
CA CYS A 649 14.28 22.96 2.93
C CYS A 649 13.91 22.32 4.28
N TYR A 650 13.38 23.10 5.23
CA TYR A 650 12.85 22.62 6.50
C TYR A 650 11.54 21.85 6.31
N THR A 651 10.57 22.45 5.61
CA THR A 651 9.23 21.86 5.46
C THR A 651 9.22 20.58 4.64
N ASN A 652 10.24 20.33 3.81
CA ASN A 652 10.36 19.12 3.00
C ASN A 652 11.41 18.12 3.53
N CYS A 653 12.08 18.39 4.64
CA CYS A 653 13.06 17.47 5.18
C CYS A 653 12.39 16.18 5.73
N PRO A 654 12.79 14.97 5.28
CA PRO A 654 12.26 13.72 5.82
C PRO A 654 12.45 13.59 7.34
N LEU A 655 13.59 14.03 7.86
CA LEU A 655 13.88 14.01 9.29
C LEU A 655 12.93 14.92 10.08
N ILE A 656 12.62 16.13 9.57
CA ILE A 656 11.63 17.01 10.20
C ILE A 656 10.22 16.41 10.13
N LYS A 657 9.88 15.75 9.03
CA LYS A 657 8.51 15.30 8.76
C LYS A 657 8.19 13.99 9.44
N PHE A 658 9.15 13.11 9.60
CA PHE A 658 8.96 11.79 10.17
C PHE A 658 9.86 11.49 11.36
N GLY A 659 11.10 11.98 11.35
CA GLY A 659 11.97 11.94 12.52
C GLY A 659 11.36 12.72 13.69
N HIS A 660 11.66 12.25 14.90
CA HIS A 660 11.24 12.88 16.16
C HIS A 660 9.75 13.23 16.24
N ALA A 661 8.88 12.41 15.65
CA ALA A 661 7.42 12.63 15.65
C ALA A 661 6.86 12.71 17.07
N ASP A 662 7.44 11.95 18.00
CA ASP A 662 7.03 11.97 19.41
C ASP A 662 7.42 13.25 20.12
N LEU A 663 8.52 13.88 19.73
CA LEU A 663 8.87 15.20 20.24
C LEU A 663 7.82 16.24 19.83
N ARG A 664 7.37 16.21 18.57
CA ARG A 664 6.27 17.07 18.12
C ARG A 664 4.98 16.82 18.91
N LYS A 665 4.66 15.56 19.21
CA LYS A 665 3.53 15.21 20.09
C LYS A 665 3.75 15.71 21.52
N LYS A 666 4.96 15.65 22.08
CA LYS A 666 5.30 16.17 23.42
C LYS A 666 5.03 17.67 23.50
N PHE A 667 5.52 18.46 22.53
CA PHE A 667 5.23 19.90 22.45
C PHE A 667 3.73 20.19 22.35
N ASN A 668 2.98 19.39 21.58
CA ASN A 668 1.52 19.56 21.48
C ASN A 668 0.77 19.19 22.77
N ARG A 669 1.25 18.21 23.55
CA ARG A 669 0.63 17.79 24.82
C ARG A 669 0.83 18.83 25.93
N LEU A 670 1.98 19.50 25.98
CA LEU A 670 2.26 20.56 26.95
C LEU A 670 1.26 21.72 26.85
N GLY A 671 0.73 22.01 25.65
CA GLY A 671 -0.29 23.05 25.46
C GLY A 671 -1.69 22.74 26.01
N ASN A 672 -2.02 21.48 26.30
CA ASN A 672 -3.36 21.12 26.79
C ASN A 672 -3.49 21.18 28.32
N PHE A 673 -2.39 21.33 29.07
CA PHE A 673 -2.41 21.48 30.53
C PHE A 673 -2.64 22.93 30.97
N SER A 674 -2.33 23.94 30.14
CA SER A 674 -2.51 25.36 30.49
C SER A 674 -3.93 25.90 30.26
N GLN A 675 -4.83 25.14 29.61
CA GLN A 675 -6.22 25.55 29.36
C GLN A 675 -7.25 25.03 30.39
N LYS A 676 -6.79 24.39 31.49
CA LYS A 676 -7.67 23.79 32.50
C LYS A 676 -7.59 24.39 33.92
N ASN A 677 -6.89 25.50 34.09
CA ASN A 677 -6.89 26.24 35.36
C ASN A 677 -7.43 27.65 35.16
#